data_AF-A0AAV3B138-F1
#
_entry.id   AF-A0AAV3B138-F1
#
_cell.length_a   1.000
_cell.length_b   1.000
_cell.length_c   1.000
_cell.angle_alpha   90.00
_cell.angle_beta   90.00
_cell.angle_gamma   90.00
#
_symmetry.space_group_name_H-M   'P 1'
#
loop_
_entity.id
_entity.type
_entity.pdbx_description
1 polymer ?
#
loop_
_entity_poly.entity_id
_entity_poly.type
_entity_poly.pdbx_seq_one_letter_code
_entity_poly.pdbx_strand_id
1 'polypeptide(L)'
;MQRGHVSLTQEVVAGGTHVCMMDLGLKLLPLDHEDHGTQRCRLGPKAMSHLGAKIGFPILISLPSGSCLCTTWPRKDLSDGFLQIDTMCSTLPNSTLDCTSSGVCLSSLKVLNPIKLKKVTVKVVLRNLEVKLAISPAMLHDVVRDVLRNVYVLPGYVVKMTNDCPVGIVDIIDMDPVTDGAGLITAKTSVNIKETITLEWYKHTVDNAPQYKIAGMDEVFVSLCEIIKFPFQYQNTLTKLGLTCPKGLLLVGPPGVGKTLLVKAVASQVGAYLISLNGPAIHGSRPGESEENLRKHFERARDISRGGPCILFIDEIESLCPKRGSSSNAPENRIVAQLLTLMDGIHSDNKMVIVAASNRPDAIDSALRRPGRFDREVIIGTPTLGQRRAILEVLISSMPVSSDVDVGVLADMTVGYVGADLTALCREAAMQAVFQVHQDNSDNQVTRTHFYEAIKKIRPSTARSAIGQVEFKPIHWEQIGGLEDVKRLLKQCIEWPMKYPEAFLRMGLTLPKGVLLYGPPGCAKTTLVKALATSCHCAFFSVSGADLFSPYVGDSEKTLAQLFRQARASTPAIVFLDEIDAIVGCRSEGKTGSGVQERILSVLLNELDGVGLKTTERRGKQKLLEGSDNNCHNEPVEFQEVINKSVMIVAATNRPDVLDDALLRPGRLDKLLYIPPPDEKARLCILKICTNNMPLHHDVCLESLAADTTFYSGADLHNLCKEAALVALQESELQATCVKQEHFQKALASVPPSLKARDLLSYKKLQGYT
;
A
#
# COMPACT_ATOMS: atom_id res chain seq x y z
N MET A 1 -40.27 -29.66 -39.84
CA MET A 1 -41.61 -29.84 -40.45
C MET A 1 -42.42 -28.61 -40.07
N GLN A 2 -43.07 -27.82 -40.91
CA GLN A 2 -43.59 -27.87 -42.28
C GLN A 2 -43.60 -26.41 -42.80
N ARG A 3 -43.19 -26.17 -44.05
CA ARG A 3 -44.01 -25.67 -45.20
C ARG A 3 -44.64 -24.27 -45.00
N GLY A 4 -44.65 -23.40 -46.01
CA GLY A 4 -44.96 -23.76 -47.39
C GLY A 4 -44.49 -22.83 -48.49
N HIS A 5 -44.60 -23.43 -49.68
CA HIS A 5 -44.39 -22.95 -51.03
C HIS A 5 -45.22 -21.72 -51.42
N VAL A 6 -44.81 -21.12 -52.54
CA VAL A 6 -45.55 -20.93 -53.83
C VAL A 6 -45.03 -19.63 -54.46
N SER A 7 -44.76 -19.44 -55.76
CA SER A 7 -44.46 -20.28 -56.93
C SER A 7 -43.87 -19.31 -57.99
N LEU A 8 -43.04 -19.80 -58.91
CA LEU A 8 -42.46 -19.04 -60.04
C LEU A 8 -43.48 -18.75 -61.15
N THR A 9 -43.35 -17.59 -61.81
CA THR A 9 -43.42 -17.44 -63.29
C THR A 9 -42.80 -16.12 -63.78
N GLN A 10 -41.76 -16.25 -64.62
CA GLN A 10 -41.34 -15.53 -65.84
C GLN A 10 -41.44 -14.00 -66.05
N GLU A 11 -40.26 -13.42 -66.35
CA GLU A 11 -39.83 -12.47 -67.44
C GLU A 11 -40.81 -11.39 -67.96
N VAL A 12 -40.44 -10.11 -68.19
CA VAL A 12 -39.46 -9.60 -69.19
C VAL A 12 -39.00 -8.15 -68.86
N VAL A 13 -37.66 -7.99 -68.81
CA VAL A 13 -36.74 -6.91 -69.28
C VAL A 13 -37.14 -5.40 -69.22
N ALA A 14 -36.38 -4.65 -68.40
CA ALA A 14 -35.71 -3.39 -68.81
C ALA A 14 -34.51 -3.13 -67.86
N GLY A 15 -33.31 -2.99 -68.43
CA GLY A 15 -32.04 -3.07 -67.72
C GLY A 15 -31.72 -1.90 -66.79
N GLY A 16 -31.19 -2.26 -65.62
CA GLY A 16 -30.50 -1.37 -64.69
C GLY A 16 -29.58 -2.21 -63.82
N THR A 17 -28.32 -2.31 -64.24
CA THR A 17 -27.26 -3.09 -63.59
C THR A 17 -27.16 -2.80 -62.09
N HIS A 18 -27.44 -3.82 -61.29
CA HIS A 18 -26.92 -3.97 -59.93
C HIS A 18 -25.39 -3.85 -59.95
N VAL A 19 -24.86 -2.83 -59.29
CA VAL A 19 -23.48 -2.84 -58.80
C VAL A 19 -23.55 -2.67 -57.29
N CYS A 20 -23.38 -3.79 -56.57
CA CYS A 20 -22.96 -3.78 -55.17
C CYS A 20 -21.59 -3.07 -55.11
N MET A 21 -21.59 -1.80 -54.71
CA MET A 21 -20.35 -1.02 -54.54
C MET A 21 -19.75 -1.31 -53.17
N MET A 22 -18.44 -1.59 -53.21
CA MET A 22 -17.49 -1.68 -52.12
C MET A 22 -17.64 -0.51 -51.13
N ASP A 23 -17.45 -0.78 -49.84
CA ASP A 23 -17.30 0.24 -48.79
C ASP A 23 -16.23 1.26 -49.22
N LEU A 24 -16.66 2.46 -49.61
CA LEU A 24 -15.75 3.56 -49.92
C LEU A 24 -15.06 4.00 -48.61
N GLY A 25 -13.82 3.57 -48.41
CA GLY A 25 -12.97 4.08 -47.34
C GLY A 25 -12.62 5.54 -47.61
N LEU A 26 -13.04 6.45 -46.72
CA LEU A 26 -12.67 7.86 -46.77
C LEU A 26 -11.31 8.07 -46.12
N LYS A 27 -10.42 8.80 -46.80
CA LYS A 27 -9.12 9.22 -46.23
C LYS A 27 -9.27 10.58 -45.54
N LEU A 28 -8.82 10.66 -44.30
CA LEU A 28 -8.77 11.92 -43.55
C LEU A 28 -7.65 12.82 -44.08
N LEU A 29 -7.97 14.09 -44.33
CA LEU A 29 -7.02 15.14 -44.69
C LEU A 29 -6.99 16.22 -43.60
N PRO A 30 -5.84 16.91 -43.42
CA PRO A 30 -5.77 18.07 -42.55
C PRO A 30 -6.73 19.17 -43.02
N LEU A 31 -7.22 19.95 -42.07
CA LEU A 31 -8.16 21.05 -42.31
C LEU A 31 -7.45 22.25 -42.94
N ASP A 32 -8.20 23.02 -43.73
CA ASP A 32 -7.75 24.33 -44.20
C ASP A 32 -7.83 25.36 -43.06
N HIS A 33 -6.92 26.34 -43.05
CA HIS A 33 -6.88 27.37 -41.99
C HIS A 33 -8.19 28.17 -41.84
N GLU A 34 -8.94 28.34 -42.94
CA GLU A 34 -10.21 29.08 -42.97
C GLU A 34 -11.38 28.34 -42.28
N ASP A 35 -11.29 27.01 -42.17
CA ASP A 35 -12.38 26.20 -41.62
C ASP A 35 -12.15 25.85 -40.13
N HIS A 36 -11.04 26.26 -39.51
CA HIS A 36 -10.77 26.04 -38.09
C HIS A 36 -11.77 26.77 -37.19
N GLY A 37 -12.43 26.05 -36.28
CA GLY A 37 -13.36 26.61 -35.30
C GLY A 37 -14.75 26.92 -35.87
N THR A 38 -15.06 26.45 -37.09
CA THR A 38 -16.35 26.68 -37.74
C THR A 38 -17.31 25.48 -37.67
N GLN A 39 -16.87 24.36 -37.07
CA GLN A 39 -17.63 23.11 -36.98
C GLN A 39 -18.01 22.55 -38.38
N ARG A 40 -17.23 22.85 -39.41
CA ARG A 40 -17.49 22.41 -40.79
C ARG A 40 -16.76 21.11 -41.10
N CYS A 41 -17.46 20.21 -41.80
CA CYS A 41 -16.89 19.01 -42.38
C CYS A 41 -17.05 19.07 -43.90
N ARG A 42 -15.92 18.97 -44.62
CA ARG A 42 -15.90 18.98 -46.09
C ARG A 42 -15.99 17.55 -46.62
N LEU A 43 -17.01 17.29 -47.41
CA LEU A 43 -17.29 15.99 -48.04
C LEU A 43 -17.37 16.13 -49.57
N GLY A 44 -17.04 15.04 -50.26
CA GLY A 44 -17.29 14.91 -51.70
C GLY A 44 -18.79 14.80 -52.01
N PRO A 45 -19.26 15.30 -53.17
CA PRO A 45 -20.67 15.30 -53.54
C PRO A 45 -21.28 13.89 -53.63
N LYS A 46 -20.51 12.85 -53.99
CA LYS A 46 -21.01 11.47 -54.00
C LYS A 46 -21.25 10.93 -52.59
N ALA A 47 -20.35 11.22 -51.66
CA ALA A 47 -20.50 10.84 -50.26
C ALA A 47 -21.70 11.54 -49.61
N MET A 48 -21.91 12.83 -49.90
CA MET A 48 -23.08 13.58 -49.43
C MET A 48 -24.40 13.01 -49.95
N SER A 49 -24.44 12.68 -51.24
CA SER A 49 -25.62 12.09 -51.89
C SER A 49 -25.95 10.72 -51.29
N HIS A 50 -24.93 9.92 -51.01
CA HIS A 50 -25.09 8.60 -50.40
C HIS A 50 -25.58 8.67 -48.95
N LEU A 51 -25.13 9.67 -48.18
CA LEU A 51 -25.58 9.92 -46.81
C LEU A 51 -26.96 10.60 -46.75
N GLY A 52 -27.51 11.07 -47.87
CA GLY A 52 -28.76 11.85 -47.91
C GLY A 52 -28.67 13.20 -47.22
N ALA A 53 -27.46 13.74 -47.01
CA ALA A 53 -27.22 14.95 -46.25
C ALA A 53 -27.35 16.21 -47.12
N LYS A 54 -28.18 17.17 -46.69
CA LYS A 54 -28.23 18.52 -47.30
C LYS A 54 -27.09 19.39 -46.75
N ILE A 55 -26.79 20.48 -47.44
CA ILE A 55 -25.78 21.45 -46.98
C ILE A 55 -26.20 22.03 -45.62
N GLY A 56 -25.28 22.05 -44.66
CA GLY A 56 -25.49 22.60 -43.32
C GLY A 56 -26.25 21.69 -42.35
N PHE A 57 -26.49 20.42 -42.72
CA PHE A 57 -27.06 19.43 -41.80
C PHE A 57 -25.99 18.92 -40.83
N PRO A 58 -26.36 18.63 -39.57
CA PRO A 58 -25.45 18.06 -38.59
C PRO A 58 -25.21 16.58 -38.90
N ILE A 59 -23.94 16.19 -38.95
CA ILE A 59 -23.46 14.82 -39.04
C ILE A 59 -22.67 14.47 -37.80
N LEU A 60 -22.98 13.31 -37.24
CA LEU A 60 -22.19 12.64 -36.23
C LEU A 60 -21.17 11.72 -36.91
N ILE A 61 -19.90 11.94 -36.61
CA ILE A 61 -18.78 11.14 -37.10
C ILE A 61 -18.24 10.32 -35.94
N SER A 62 -18.33 8.99 -36.03
CA SER A 62 -17.77 8.09 -35.02
C SER A 62 -16.37 7.63 -35.47
N LEU A 63 -15.33 8.02 -34.74
CA LEU A 63 -13.95 7.55 -34.93
C LEU A 63 -13.57 6.62 -33.76
N PRO A 64 -12.58 5.72 -33.94
CA PRO A 64 -12.06 4.88 -32.85
C PRO A 64 -11.51 5.70 -31.67
N SER A 65 -11.05 6.93 -31.93
CA SER A 65 -10.49 7.87 -30.96
C SER A 65 -11.52 8.83 -30.33
N GLY A 66 -12.79 8.77 -30.73
CA GLY A 66 -13.87 9.62 -30.22
C GLY A 66 -14.93 9.95 -31.27
N SER A 67 -16.02 10.60 -30.87
CA SER A 67 -17.05 11.07 -31.82
C SER A 67 -17.04 12.59 -31.95
N CYS A 68 -17.24 13.07 -33.17
CA CYS A 68 -17.24 14.50 -33.52
C CYS A 68 -18.58 14.88 -34.15
N LEU A 69 -19.10 16.04 -33.78
CA LEU A 69 -20.33 16.60 -34.35
C LEU A 69 -19.95 17.74 -35.30
N CYS A 70 -20.25 17.57 -36.59
CA CYS A 70 -19.86 18.52 -37.63
C CYS A 70 -21.03 18.87 -38.56
N THR A 71 -20.94 19.98 -39.27
CA THR A 71 -21.91 20.38 -40.31
C THR A 71 -21.39 20.02 -41.70
N THR A 72 -22.27 19.56 -42.59
CA THR A 72 -21.89 19.13 -43.94
C THR A 72 -21.71 20.28 -44.91
N TRP A 73 -20.56 20.31 -45.57
CA TRP A 73 -20.27 21.24 -46.65
C TRP A 73 -19.58 20.52 -47.81
N PRO A 74 -19.87 20.90 -49.07
CA PRO A 74 -19.12 20.38 -50.20
C PRO A 74 -17.69 20.89 -50.18
N ARG A 75 -16.77 20.06 -50.67
CA ARG A 75 -15.35 20.39 -50.85
C ARG A 75 -15.14 21.33 -52.04
N LYS A 76 -14.13 22.22 -51.96
CA LYS A 76 -13.77 23.16 -53.04
C LYS A 76 -13.34 22.44 -54.32
N ASP A 77 -12.56 21.37 -54.18
CA ASP A 77 -12.01 20.60 -55.32
C ASP A 77 -12.98 19.56 -55.90
N LEU A 78 -14.18 19.39 -55.32
CA LEU A 78 -15.19 18.38 -55.70
C LEU A 78 -14.69 16.93 -55.76
N SER A 79 -13.49 16.64 -55.24
CA SER A 79 -12.89 15.31 -55.23
C SER A 79 -13.56 14.40 -54.19
N ASP A 80 -13.95 13.21 -54.62
CA ASP A 80 -14.54 12.17 -53.77
C ASP A 80 -13.45 11.31 -53.12
N GLY A 81 -13.73 10.74 -51.94
CA GLY A 81 -12.82 9.82 -51.24
C GLY A 81 -11.99 10.44 -50.11
N PHE A 82 -12.15 11.74 -49.85
CA PHE A 82 -11.46 12.45 -48.77
C PHE A 82 -12.43 13.13 -47.81
N LEU A 83 -12.01 13.29 -46.56
CA LEU A 83 -12.78 13.86 -45.47
C LEU A 83 -11.92 14.87 -44.69
N GLN A 84 -12.37 16.12 -44.57
CA GLN A 84 -11.77 17.13 -43.68
C GLN A 84 -12.74 17.40 -42.53
N ILE A 85 -12.28 17.24 -41.29
CA ILE A 85 -13.11 17.33 -40.08
C ILE A 85 -12.55 18.38 -39.13
N ASP A 86 -13.38 19.34 -38.74
CA ASP A 86 -13.07 20.25 -37.63
C ASP A 86 -13.40 19.60 -36.28
N THR A 87 -12.49 19.69 -35.32
CA THR A 87 -12.60 19.01 -34.00
C THR A 87 -13.24 19.87 -32.91
N MET A 88 -13.93 20.95 -33.33
CA MET A 88 -14.52 21.94 -32.45
C MET A 88 -15.54 21.32 -31.47
N CYS A 89 -16.40 20.40 -31.90
CA CYS A 89 -17.30 19.63 -31.02
C CYS A 89 -16.89 18.16 -31.00
N SER A 90 -16.32 17.70 -29.90
CA SER A 90 -15.85 16.31 -29.72
C SER A 90 -16.23 15.74 -28.36
N THR A 91 -16.34 14.41 -28.25
CA THR A 91 -16.60 13.74 -26.97
C THR A 91 -15.40 13.71 -26.03
N LEU A 92 -14.18 13.96 -26.54
CA LEU A 92 -12.94 13.95 -25.77
C LEU A 92 -12.13 15.23 -26.01
N PRO A 93 -11.63 15.91 -24.96
CA PRO A 93 -10.94 17.18 -25.10
C PRO A 93 -9.51 17.06 -25.65
N ASN A 94 -8.86 15.90 -25.60
CA ASN A 94 -7.44 15.73 -25.91
C ASN A 94 -7.12 15.05 -27.26
N SER A 95 -8.07 14.87 -28.18
CA SER A 95 -7.69 14.39 -29.51
C SER A 95 -7.14 15.54 -30.37
N THR A 96 -5.83 15.72 -30.38
CA THR A 96 -5.16 15.90 -31.67
C THR A 96 -5.43 14.59 -32.42
N LEU A 97 -6.34 14.62 -33.38
CA LEU A 97 -6.51 13.49 -34.28
C LEU A 97 -5.16 13.29 -34.97
N ASP A 98 -4.45 12.22 -34.64
CA ASP A 98 -3.33 11.77 -35.46
C ASP A 98 -3.93 11.39 -36.82
N CYS A 99 -3.87 12.33 -37.76
CA CYS A 99 -4.41 12.23 -39.12
C CYS A 99 -3.65 11.21 -40.00
N THR A 100 -2.82 10.36 -39.42
CA THR A 100 -2.04 9.36 -40.15
C THR A 100 -2.82 8.05 -40.23
N SER A 101 -3.49 7.88 -41.37
CA SER A 101 -3.82 6.59 -42.01
C SER A 101 -4.95 5.70 -41.45
N SER A 102 -5.88 6.22 -40.64
CA SER A 102 -7.13 5.47 -40.38
C SER A 102 -8.19 5.79 -41.42
N GLY A 103 -8.50 4.82 -42.30
CA GLY A 103 -9.62 4.92 -43.24
C GLY A 103 -10.95 4.90 -42.49
N VAL A 104 -11.81 5.90 -42.73
CA VAL A 104 -13.13 5.98 -42.11
C VAL A 104 -14.15 5.33 -43.06
N CYS A 105 -14.92 4.35 -42.56
CA CYS A 105 -16.00 3.74 -43.32
C CYS A 105 -17.25 4.63 -43.30
N LEU A 106 -18.00 4.69 -44.40
CA LEU A 106 -19.24 5.47 -44.50
C LEU A 106 -20.31 5.09 -43.45
N SER A 107 -20.26 3.87 -42.91
CA SER A 107 -21.16 3.36 -41.86
C SER A 107 -20.98 4.05 -40.50
N SER A 108 -19.85 4.74 -40.26
CA SER A 108 -19.61 5.47 -39.01
C SER A 108 -20.16 6.91 -39.01
N LEU A 109 -20.75 7.34 -40.13
CA LEU A 109 -21.38 8.65 -40.33
C LEU A 109 -22.89 8.55 -40.18
N LYS A 110 -23.48 9.31 -39.24
CA LYS A 110 -24.93 9.39 -39.04
C LYS A 110 -25.41 10.83 -39.21
N VAL A 111 -26.37 11.06 -40.10
CA VAL A 111 -27.05 12.37 -40.24
C VAL A 111 -28.06 12.51 -39.11
N LEU A 112 -28.01 13.64 -38.41
CA LEU A 112 -28.93 13.96 -37.32
C LEU A 112 -29.93 15.06 -37.76
N ASN A 113 -31.10 15.07 -37.13
CA ASN A 113 -32.09 16.11 -37.37
C ASN A 113 -31.78 17.36 -36.52
N PRO A 114 -31.81 18.57 -37.10
CA PRO A 114 -31.56 19.80 -36.37
C PRO A 114 -32.79 20.25 -35.56
N ILE A 115 -32.63 20.45 -34.25
CA ILE A 115 -33.72 20.85 -33.34
C ILE A 115 -33.34 22.16 -32.65
N LYS A 116 -34.24 23.15 -32.65
CA LYS A 116 -33.98 24.42 -31.95
C LYS A 116 -34.19 24.23 -30.45
N LEU A 117 -33.15 24.47 -29.66
CA LEU A 117 -33.20 24.33 -28.21
C LEU A 117 -33.99 25.47 -27.58
N LYS A 118 -34.51 25.26 -26.37
CA LYS A 118 -35.07 26.33 -25.51
C LYS A 118 -34.11 26.69 -24.38
N LYS A 119 -33.53 25.68 -23.73
CA LYS A 119 -32.59 25.85 -22.63
C LYS A 119 -31.39 24.92 -22.80
N VAL A 120 -30.21 25.41 -22.42
CA VAL A 120 -28.98 24.62 -22.39
C VAL A 120 -28.29 24.86 -21.07
N THR A 121 -27.87 23.78 -20.41
CA THR A 121 -27.01 23.87 -19.23
C THR A 121 -25.58 23.54 -19.64
N VAL A 122 -24.68 24.46 -19.33
CA VAL A 122 -23.27 24.36 -19.71
C VAL A 122 -22.38 24.48 -18.49
N LYS A 123 -21.24 23.80 -18.59
CA LYS A 123 -20.10 23.90 -17.69
C LYS A 123 -18.99 24.61 -18.43
N VAL A 124 -18.55 25.74 -17.91
CA VAL A 124 -17.62 26.61 -18.62
C VAL A 124 -16.22 26.44 -18.05
N VAL A 125 -15.27 26.18 -18.94
CA VAL A 125 -13.86 26.01 -18.60
C VAL A 125 -13.08 27.23 -19.08
N LEU A 126 -12.60 28.02 -18.12
CA LEU A 126 -11.78 29.20 -18.37
C LEU A 126 -10.31 28.81 -18.57
N ARG A 127 -9.61 29.53 -19.45
CA ARG A 127 -8.19 29.24 -19.74
C ARG A 127 -7.28 29.54 -18.54
N ASN A 128 -7.47 30.70 -17.92
CA ASN A 128 -6.63 31.18 -16.83
C ASN A 128 -7.46 31.52 -15.57
N LEU A 129 -6.80 31.51 -14.41
CA LEU A 129 -7.41 31.87 -13.14
C LEU A 129 -7.58 33.38 -12.96
N GLU A 130 -6.68 34.17 -13.54
CA GLU A 130 -6.77 35.64 -13.62
C GLU A 130 -8.05 36.09 -14.32
N VAL A 131 -8.43 35.37 -15.38
CA VAL A 131 -9.67 35.58 -16.13
C VAL A 131 -10.90 35.28 -15.28
N LYS A 132 -10.83 34.31 -14.35
CA LYS A 132 -11.91 34.03 -13.39
C LYS A 132 -12.09 35.15 -12.35
N LEU A 133 -11.01 35.83 -11.96
CA LEU A 133 -11.05 36.93 -11.00
C LEU A 133 -11.44 38.27 -11.64
N ALA A 134 -11.04 38.47 -12.90
CA ALA A 134 -11.30 39.70 -13.64
C ALA A 134 -12.73 39.78 -14.23
N ILE A 135 -13.35 38.64 -14.54
CA ILE A 135 -14.65 38.60 -15.23
C ILE A 135 -15.80 38.46 -14.23
N SER A 136 -16.74 39.40 -14.26
CA SER A 136 -18.00 39.31 -13.52
C SER A 136 -18.91 38.22 -14.13
N PRO A 137 -19.77 37.56 -13.34
CA PRO A 137 -20.62 36.47 -13.82
C PRO A 137 -21.53 36.90 -14.99
N ALA A 138 -21.98 38.15 -15.01
CA ALA A 138 -22.80 38.70 -16.10
C ALA A 138 -22.04 38.77 -17.43
N MET A 139 -20.79 39.26 -17.43
CA MET A 139 -19.95 39.31 -18.63
C MET A 139 -19.64 37.91 -19.17
N LEU A 140 -19.44 36.94 -18.27
CA LEU A 140 -19.20 35.55 -18.66
C LEU A 140 -20.43 34.93 -19.34
N HIS A 141 -21.64 35.25 -18.86
CA HIS A 141 -22.88 34.80 -19.51
C HIS A 141 -23.04 35.35 -20.93
N ASP A 142 -22.68 36.62 -21.16
CA ASP A 142 -22.80 37.25 -22.48
C ASP A 142 -21.76 36.69 -23.46
N VAL A 143 -20.50 36.57 -23.04
CA VAL A 143 -19.42 35.97 -23.86
C VAL A 143 -19.76 34.53 -24.25
N VAL A 144 -20.25 33.71 -23.32
CA VAL A 144 -20.63 32.32 -23.60
C VAL A 144 -21.85 32.26 -24.54
N ARG A 145 -22.80 33.18 -24.40
CA ARG A 145 -23.98 33.26 -25.29
C ARG A 145 -23.57 33.61 -26.72
N ASP A 146 -22.64 34.55 -26.89
CA ASP A 146 -22.15 34.97 -28.21
C ASP A 146 -21.36 33.86 -28.89
N VAL A 147 -20.51 33.17 -28.14
CA VAL A 147 -19.67 32.07 -28.62
C VAL A 147 -20.51 30.85 -29.06
N LEU A 148 -21.56 30.51 -28.31
CA LEU A 148 -22.41 29.36 -28.62
C LEU A 148 -23.46 29.66 -29.70
N ARG A 149 -23.50 30.87 -30.25
CA ARG A 149 -24.53 31.26 -31.22
C ARG A 149 -24.40 30.45 -32.52
N ASN A 150 -25.49 29.82 -32.95
CA ASN A 150 -25.58 29.00 -34.16
C ASN A 150 -24.68 27.75 -34.16
N VAL A 151 -24.25 27.28 -32.98
CA VAL A 151 -23.49 26.03 -32.84
C VAL A 151 -24.44 24.85 -32.63
N TYR A 152 -24.11 23.71 -33.24
CA TYR A 152 -24.81 22.44 -33.01
C TYR A 152 -24.19 21.67 -31.85
N VAL A 153 -25.04 21.16 -30.97
CA VAL A 153 -24.60 20.56 -29.71
C VAL A 153 -25.35 19.25 -29.41
N LEU A 154 -24.67 18.34 -28.71
CA LEU A 154 -25.20 17.09 -28.16
C LEU A 154 -24.81 16.96 -26.68
N PRO A 155 -25.61 16.28 -25.83
CA PRO A 155 -25.31 16.19 -24.40
C PRO A 155 -24.05 15.33 -24.23
N GLY A 156 -23.14 15.77 -23.35
CA GLY A 156 -21.83 15.14 -23.16
C GLY A 156 -20.78 15.48 -24.23
N TYR A 157 -21.05 16.44 -25.11
CA TYR A 157 -20.07 16.95 -26.08
C TYR A 157 -19.38 18.21 -25.58
N VAL A 158 -18.10 18.29 -25.91
CA VAL A 158 -17.20 19.34 -25.49
C VAL A 158 -16.90 20.25 -26.67
N VAL A 159 -17.17 21.54 -26.51
CA VAL A 159 -16.95 22.59 -27.51
C VAL A 159 -15.62 23.30 -27.22
N LYS A 160 -14.63 23.13 -28.09
CA LYS A 160 -13.29 23.76 -27.98
C LYS A 160 -13.27 25.12 -28.66
N MET A 161 -12.73 26.12 -27.97
CA MET A 161 -12.68 27.50 -28.47
C MET A 161 -11.32 27.90 -29.03
N THR A 162 -11.36 28.81 -30.00
CA THR A 162 -10.19 29.43 -30.65
C THR A 162 -9.37 30.26 -29.67
N ASN A 163 -8.13 30.59 -30.09
CA ASN A 163 -7.10 31.12 -29.19
C ASN A 163 -7.35 32.51 -28.60
N ASP A 164 -8.29 33.27 -29.16
CA ASP A 164 -8.53 34.66 -28.76
C ASP A 164 -9.60 34.81 -27.66
N CYS A 165 -10.27 33.72 -27.25
CA CYS A 165 -11.34 33.78 -26.24
C CYS A 165 -10.84 33.45 -24.82
N PRO A 166 -11.36 34.14 -23.77
CA PRO A 166 -11.05 33.83 -22.36
C PRO A 166 -11.59 32.45 -21.91
N VAL A 167 -12.64 31.99 -22.58
CA VAL A 167 -13.24 30.66 -22.41
C VAL A 167 -12.48 29.67 -23.29
N GLY A 168 -11.94 28.60 -22.71
CA GLY A 168 -11.18 27.59 -23.43
C GLY A 168 -12.06 26.45 -23.94
N ILE A 169 -12.91 25.92 -23.06
CA ILE A 169 -13.72 24.75 -23.35
C ILE A 169 -15.12 24.95 -22.73
N VAL A 170 -16.17 24.53 -23.43
CA VAL A 170 -17.54 24.51 -22.90
C VAL A 170 -18.06 23.09 -22.98
N ASP A 171 -18.41 22.51 -21.83
CA ASP A 171 -18.97 21.17 -21.71
C ASP A 171 -20.48 21.27 -21.51
N ILE A 172 -21.23 20.44 -22.23
CA ILE A 172 -22.69 20.54 -22.33
C ILE A 172 -23.31 19.39 -21.57
N ILE A 173 -23.92 19.71 -20.43
CA ILE A 173 -24.43 18.71 -19.49
C ILE A 173 -25.81 18.25 -19.93
N ASP A 174 -26.72 19.19 -20.16
CA ASP A 174 -28.14 18.90 -20.40
C ASP A 174 -28.79 19.92 -21.35
N MET A 175 -29.81 19.45 -22.07
CA MET A 175 -30.54 20.20 -23.09
C MET A 175 -32.03 19.98 -22.99
N ASP A 176 -32.78 21.05 -23.21
CA ASP A 176 -34.24 21.00 -23.27
C ASP A 176 -34.70 21.46 -24.67
N PRO A 177 -35.36 20.62 -25.49
CA PRO A 177 -35.87 19.26 -25.23
C PRO A 177 -34.87 18.10 -25.47
N VAL A 178 -34.85 17.10 -24.59
CA VAL A 178 -34.02 15.89 -24.72
C VAL A 178 -34.59 14.97 -25.81
N THR A 179 -33.95 14.93 -26.98
CA THR A 179 -34.29 14.03 -28.09
C THR A 179 -33.02 13.60 -28.83
N ASP A 180 -33.06 12.51 -29.59
CA ASP A 180 -31.91 11.95 -30.34
C ASP A 180 -31.37 12.85 -31.48
N GLY A 181 -31.85 14.09 -31.60
CA GLY A 181 -31.43 15.05 -32.61
C GLY A 181 -30.33 16.01 -32.12
N ALA A 182 -29.61 16.62 -33.06
CA ALA A 182 -28.61 17.64 -32.73
C ALA A 182 -29.32 18.97 -32.41
N GLY A 183 -29.04 19.52 -31.23
CA GLY A 183 -29.62 20.77 -30.78
C GLY A 183 -28.90 21.99 -31.38
N LEU A 184 -29.64 22.94 -31.94
CA LEU A 184 -29.14 24.22 -32.44
C LEU A 184 -29.39 25.32 -31.42
N ILE A 185 -28.33 26.02 -31.03
CA ILE A 185 -28.37 27.17 -30.12
C ILE A 185 -28.68 28.43 -30.92
N THR A 186 -29.73 29.16 -30.54
CA THR A 186 -30.16 30.39 -31.22
C THR A 186 -30.03 31.60 -30.30
N ALA A 187 -30.21 32.83 -30.78
CA ALA A 187 -30.20 34.00 -29.89
C ALA A 187 -31.30 33.96 -28.80
N LYS A 188 -32.33 33.12 -28.97
CA LYS A 188 -33.46 32.98 -28.04
C LYS A 188 -33.27 31.88 -26.98
N THR A 189 -32.23 31.06 -27.09
CA THR A 189 -31.95 30.01 -26.09
C THR A 189 -31.39 30.59 -24.81
N SER A 190 -31.95 30.20 -23.66
CA SER A 190 -31.38 30.55 -22.37
C SER A 190 -30.23 29.61 -22.01
N VAL A 191 -29.03 30.14 -21.87
CA VAL A 191 -27.83 29.40 -21.45
C VAL A 191 -27.67 29.55 -19.94
N ASN A 192 -27.74 28.44 -19.21
CA ASN A 192 -27.52 28.40 -17.76
C ASN A 192 -26.15 27.80 -17.46
N ILE A 193 -25.36 28.48 -16.62
CA ILE A 193 -24.00 28.06 -16.29
C ILE A 193 -24.03 27.41 -14.91
N LYS A 194 -23.82 26.09 -14.86
CA LYS A 194 -23.89 25.34 -13.61
C LYS A 194 -22.63 25.54 -12.76
N GLU A 195 -21.46 25.46 -13.40
CA GLU A 195 -20.15 25.57 -12.73
C GLU A 195 -19.12 26.23 -13.66
N THR A 196 -18.21 27.02 -13.08
CA THR A 196 -17.05 27.61 -13.76
C THR A 196 -15.75 27.01 -13.24
N ILE A 197 -15.03 26.38 -14.15
CA ILE A 197 -13.87 25.54 -13.86
C ILE A 197 -12.65 26.07 -14.61
N THR A 198 -11.45 25.83 -14.11
CA THR A 198 -10.21 26.17 -14.83
C THR A 198 -9.77 25.05 -15.75
N LEU A 199 -9.06 25.39 -16.83
CA LEU A 199 -8.58 24.44 -17.83
C LEU A 199 -7.66 23.37 -17.23
N GLU A 200 -6.84 23.74 -16.25
CA GLU A 200 -6.00 22.78 -15.51
C GLU A 200 -6.82 21.77 -14.71
N TRP A 201 -7.89 22.22 -14.06
CA TRP A 201 -8.78 21.36 -13.28
C TRP A 201 -9.61 20.45 -14.19
N TYR A 202 -10.05 20.97 -15.34
CA TYR A 202 -10.78 20.21 -16.34
C TYR A 202 -9.92 19.10 -16.97
N LYS A 203 -8.68 19.42 -17.36
CA LYS A 203 -7.70 18.41 -17.83
C LYS A 203 -7.50 17.33 -16.78
N HIS A 204 -7.30 17.70 -15.52
CA HIS A 204 -7.13 16.74 -14.43
C HIS A 204 -8.38 15.86 -14.23
N THR A 205 -9.59 16.40 -14.36
CA THR A 205 -10.83 15.62 -14.20
C THR A 205 -11.00 14.60 -15.33
N VAL A 206 -10.57 14.94 -16.55
CA VAL A 206 -10.68 14.07 -17.73
C VAL A 206 -9.52 13.07 -17.81
N ASP A 207 -8.30 13.48 -17.45
CA ASP A 207 -7.12 12.63 -17.41
C ASP A 207 -7.16 11.64 -16.22
N ASN A 208 -7.94 11.91 -15.16
CA ASN A 208 -8.08 11.06 -13.96
C ASN A 208 -8.98 9.84 -14.12
N ALA A 209 -9.09 9.28 -15.32
CA ALA A 209 -9.63 7.94 -15.51
C ALA A 209 -8.60 6.78 -15.42
N PRO A 210 -7.47 6.82 -14.67
CA PRO A 210 -6.84 5.59 -14.21
C PRO A 210 -7.44 5.22 -12.86
N GLN A 211 -8.32 4.22 -12.86
CA GLN A 211 -8.76 3.58 -11.62
C GLN A 211 -7.54 2.91 -10.97
N TYR A 212 -6.90 3.58 -10.03
CA TYR A 212 -5.83 3.00 -9.23
C TYR A 212 -6.43 1.85 -8.42
N LYS A 213 -6.16 0.61 -8.84
CA LYS A 213 -6.55 -0.59 -8.10
C LYS A 213 -5.64 -0.71 -6.88
N ILE A 214 -6.04 -0.09 -5.78
CA ILE A 214 -5.44 -0.34 -4.47
C ILE A 214 -6.13 -1.55 -3.88
N ALA A 215 -5.34 -2.48 -3.35
CA ALA A 215 -5.81 -3.63 -2.61
C ALA A 215 -5.10 -3.70 -1.26
N GLY A 216 -5.77 -4.24 -0.25
CA GLY A 216 -5.19 -4.51 1.06
C GLY A 216 -5.09 -3.29 2.00
N MET A 217 -5.54 -2.11 1.60
CA MET A 217 -5.58 -0.92 2.47
C MET A 217 -6.99 -0.32 2.59
N ASP A 218 -8.03 -1.15 2.48
CA ASP A 218 -9.41 -0.67 2.33
C ASP A 218 -9.91 0.10 3.55
N GLU A 219 -9.60 -0.37 4.77
CA GLU A 219 -9.97 0.33 6.00
C GLU A 219 -9.33 1.73 6.09
N VAL A 220 -8.02 1.79 5.83
CA VAL A 220 -7.27 3.05 5.87
C VAL A 220 -7.77 3.98 4.78
N PHE A 221 -8.02 3.44 3.59
CA PHE A 221 -8.55 4.17 2.46
C PHE A 221 -9.90 4.82 2.77
N VAL A 222 -10.86 4.04 3.30
CA VAL A 222 -12.18 4.57 3.71
C VAL A 222 -12.02 5.67 4.77
N SER A 223 -11.19 5.43 5.80
CA SER A 223 -10.94 6.42 6.85
C SER A 223 -10.34 7.72 6.29
N LEU A 224 -9.37 7.64 5.37
CA LEU A 224 -8.80 8.82 4.71
C LEU A 224 -9.81 9.56 3.85
N CYS A 225 -10.65 8.84 3.11
CA CYS A 225 -11.71 9.43 2.31
C CYS A 225 -12.71 10.18 3.19
N GLU A 226 -13.11 9.63 4.33
CA GLU A 226 -13.99 10.30 5.29
C GLU A 226 -13.34 11.58 5.84
N ILE A 227 -12.09 11.47 6.31
CA ILE A 227 -11.35 12.62 6.89
C ILE A 227 -11.20 13.74 5.85
N ILE A 228 -10.90 13.41 4.59
CA ILE A 228 -10.70 14.40 3.53
C ILE A 228 -12.03 14.95 3.00
N LYS A 229 -13.10 14.15 2.93
CA LYS A 229 -14.44 14.63 2.55
C LYS A 229 -15.06 15.54 3.62
N PHE A 230 -14.69 15.34 4.88
CA PHE A 230 -15.31 16.03 6.00
C PHE A 230 -15.25 17.57 5.90
N PRO A 231 -14.09 18.20 5.61
CA PRO A 231 -14.01 19.64 5.36
C PRO A 231 -14.83 20.12 4.16
N PHE A 232 -14.95 19.30 3.11
CA PHE A 232 -15.62 19.70 1.87
C PHE A 232 -17.14 19.64 1.96
N GLN A 233 -17.70 18.66 2.69
CA GLN A 233 -19.14 18.45 2.80
C GLN A 233 -19.76 19.28 3.93
N TYR A 234 -19.09 19.38 5.09
CA TYR A 234 -19.71 19.92 6.31
C TYR A 234 -19.27 21.34 6.68
N GLN A 235 -18.68 22.10 5.75
CA GLN A 235 -18.15 23.44 6.00
C GLN A 235 -19.16 24.37 6.67
N ASN A 236 -20.38 24.48 6.11
CA ASN A 236 -21.42 25.38 6.64
C ASN A 236 -21.87 24.98 8.05
N THR A 237 -21.91 23.68 8.34
CA THR A 237 -22.30 23.16 9.65
C THR A 237 -21.22 23.44 10.69
N LEU A 238 -19.94 23.28 10.32
CA LEU A 238 -18.80 23.57 11.19
C LEU A 238 -18.72 25.06 11.56
N THR A 239 -18.94 25.95 10.59
CA THR A 239 -18.98 27.40 10.85
C THR A 239 -20.10 27.76 11.82
N LYS A 240 -21.28 27.14 11.70
CA LYS A 240 -22.39 27.33 12.66
C LYS A 240 -22.07 26.83 14.06
N LEU A 241 -21.27 25.76 14.16
CA LEU A 241 -20.83 25.19 15.44
C LEU A 241 -19.62 25.90 16.04
N GLY A 242 -19.01 26.86 15.32
CA GLY A 242 -17.80 27.56 15.77
C GLY A 242 -16.55 26.67 15.82
N LEU A 243 -16.56 25.54 15.11
CA LEU A 243 -15.44 24.60 15.09
C LEU A 243 -14.49 24.91 13.92
N THR A 244 -13.19 24.86 14.19
CA THR A 244 -12.16 24.93 13.15
C THR A 244 -12.09 23.61 12.38
N CYS A 245 -12.17 23.67 11.06
CA CYS A 245 -11.97 22.49 10.20
C CYS A 245 -10.54 21.92 10.39
N PRO A 246 -10.38 20.59 10.37
CA PRO A 246 -9.05 20.00 10.38
C PRO A 246 -8.29 20.39 9.12
N LYS A 247 -7.09 20.96 9.28
CA LYS A 247 -6.31 21.52 8.16
C LYS A 247 -5.29 20.52 7.59
N GLY A 248 -4.73 19.69 8.46
CA GLY A 248 -3.62 18.81 8.13
C GLY A 248 -3.82 17.37 8.61
N LEU A 249 -3.37 16.45 7.77
CA LEU A 249 -3.33 15.02 8.00
C LEU A 249 -1.90 14.50 7.85
N LEU A 250 -1.42 13.71 8.80
CA LEU A 250 -0.11 13.08 8.76
C LEU A 250 -0.23 11.55 8.60
N LEU A 251 0.29 11.03 7.50
CA LEU A 251 0.40 9.60 7.22
C LEU A 251 1.74 9.06 7.74
N VAL A 252 1.66 8.18 8.73
CA VAL A 252 2.82 7.55 9.37
C VAL A 252 2.89 6.09 8.96
N GLY A 253 4.08 5.54 8.76
CA GLY A 253 4.23 4.10 8.47
C GLY A 253 5.62 3.73 7.96
N PRO A 254 5.92 2.44 7.77
CA PRO A 254 7.19 2.05 7.16
C PRO A 254 7.27 2.49 5.68
N PRO A 255 8.48 2.63 5.13
CA PRO A 255 8.66 2.90 3.72
C PRO A 255 8.15 1.74 2.86
N GLY A 256 7.69 2.03 1.65
CA GLY A 256 7.27 1.01 0.68
C GLY A 256 5.84 0.47 0.83
N VAL A 257 5.05 0.92 1.81
CA VAL A 257 3.61 0.56 1.96
C VAL A 257 2.72 1.15 0.87
N GLY A 258 3.24 2.13 0.10
CA GLY A 258 2.47 2.80 -0.94
C GLY A 258 1.65 4.00 -0.46
N LYS A 259 2.15 4.76 0.53
CA LYS A 259 1.47 5.99 1.03
C LYS A 259 1.16 6.98 -0.09
N THR A 260 2.13 7.20 -0.99
CA THR A 260 1.98 8.08 -2.16
C THR A 260 0.90 7.58 -3.10
N LEU A 261 0.81 6.27 -3.32
CA LEU A 261 -0.24 5.65 -4.15
C LEU A 261 -1.61 5.78 -3.48
N LEU A 262 -1.67 5.60 -2.16
CA LEU A 262 -2.89 5.75 -1.36
C LEU A 262 -3.47 7.15 -1.49
N VAL A 263 -2.65 8.20 -1.33
CA VAL A 263 -3.13 9.59 -1.47
C VAL A 263 -3.59 9.89 -2.90
N LYS A 264 -2.90 9.37 -3.92
CA LYS A 264 -3.31 9.50 -5.33
C LYS A 264 -4.69 8.88 -5.60
N ALA A 265 -4.93 7.67 -5.09
CA ALA A 265 -6.23 7.03 -5.25
C ALA A 265 -7.34 7.74 -4.47
N VAL A 266 -7.06 8.21 -3.25
CA VAL A 266 -8.03 8.96 -2.46
C VAL A 266 -8.38 10.29 -3.16
N ALA A 267 -7.39 10.98 -3.72
CA ALA A 267 -7.62 12.20 -4.49
C ALA A 267 -8.51 11.95 -5.71
N SER A 268 -8.27 10.85 -6.44
CA SER A 268 -9.10 10.42 -7.57
C SER A 268 -10.55 10.14 -7.13
N GLN A 269 -10.76 9.41 -6.04
CA GLN A 269 -12.12 9.07 -5.57
C GLN A 269 -12.89 10.28 -5.01
N VAL A 270 -12.19 11.22 -4.36
CA VAL A 270 -12.81 12.46 -3.88
C VAL A 270 -13.06 13.44 -5.05
N GLY A 271 -12.37 13.25 -6.19
CA GLY A 271 -12.40 14.18 -7.31
C GLY A 271 -11.68 15.49 -6.99
N ALA A 272 -10.66 15.44 -6.13
CA ALA A 272 -9.87 16.59 -5.73
C ALA A 272 -8.61 16.75 -6.60
N TYR A 273 -8.17 17.99 -6.79
CA TYR A 273 -6.91 18.26 -7.48
C TYR A 273 -5.73 17.95 -6.56
N LEU A 274 -4.77 17.13 -7.03
CA LEU A 274 -3.63 16.71 -6.23
C LEU A 274 -2.37 17.47 -6.65
N ILE A 275 -1.76 18.19 -5.71
CA ILE A 275 -0.43 18.78 -5.87
C ILE A 275 0.55 17.94 -5.04
N SER A 276 1.44 17.21 -5.69
CA SER A 276 2.48 16.43 -5.02
C SER A 276 3.78 17.24 -4.91
N LEU A 277 4.28 17.38 -3.69
CA LEU A 277 5.59 17.94 -3.36
C LEU A 277 6.45 16.85 -2.74
N ASN A 278 7.68 16.71 -3.21
CA ASN A 278 8.68 15.83 -2.58
C ASN A 278 9.61 16.70 -1.73
N GLY A 279 9.83 16.34 -0.48
CA GLY A 279 10.70 17.09 0.43
C GLY A 279 12.09 17.44 -0.15
N PRO A 280 12.84 16.48 -0.70
CA PRO A 280 14.16 16.75 -1.28
C PRO A 280 14.15 17.74 -2.45
N ALA A 281 13.07 17.80 -3.23
CA ALA A 281 12.98 18.67 -4.41
C ALA A 281 12.83 20.16 -4.07
N ILE A 282 12.50 20.49 -2.82
CA ILE A 282 12.32 21.87 -2.36
C ILE A 282 13.66 22.51 -1.96
N HIS A 283 14.67 21.70 -1.64
CA HIS A 283 15.99 22.20 -1.22
C HIS A 283 16.72 22.86 -2.39
N GLY A 284 16.80 24.20 -2.37
CA GLY A 284 17.61 24.98 -3.28
C GLY A 284 19.06 25.11 -2.81
N SER A 285 19.98 25.34 -3.75
CA SER A 285 21.40 25.56 -3.41
C SER A 285 21.63 26.92 -2.76
N ARG A 286 20.74 27.89 -2.99
CA ARG A 286 20.87 29.25 -2.45
C ARG A 286 20.03 29.40 -1.16
N PRO A 287 20.53 30.11 -0.15
CA PRO A 287 19.74 30.40 1.05
C PRO A 287 18.50 31.23 0.68
N GLY A 288 17.34 30.82 1.16
CA GLY A 288 16.04 31.47 0.89
C GLY A 288 15.31 30.95 -0.36
N GLU A 289 16.00 30.26 -1.28
CA GLU A 289 15.36 29.65 -2.46
C GLU A 289 14.36 28.57 -2.06
N SER A 290 14.70 27.75 -1.07
CA SER A 290 13.81 26.70 -0.54
C SER A 290 12.52 27.27 0.07
N GLU A 291 12.61 28.43 0.75
CA GLU A 291 11.45 29.10 1.36
C GLU A 291 10.52 29.69 0.30
N GLU A 292 11.11 30.31 -0.73
CA GLU A 292 10.39 30.88 -1.85
C GLU A 292 9.71 29.80 -2.69
N ASN A 293 10.39 28.68 -2.96
CA ASN A 293 9.80 27.54 -3.66
C ASN A 293 8.61 26.96 -2.90
N LEU A 294 8.74 26.80 -1.58
CA LEU A 294 7.63 26.36 -0.73
C LEU A 294 6.45 27.33 -0.83
N ARG A 295 6.72 28.65 -0.75
CA ARG A 295 5.69 29.68 -0.86
C ARG A 295 4.96 29.63 -2.22
N LYS A 296 5.69 29.54 -3.33
CA LYS A 296 5.12 29.43 -4.69
C LYS A 296 4.17 28.23 -4.82
N HIS A 297 4.54 27.09 -4.24
CA HIS A 297 3.67 25.90 -4.27
C HIS A 297 2.39 26.07 -3.45
N PHE A 298 2.47 26.73 -2.29
CA PHE A 298 1.30 27.06 -1.47
C PHE A 298 0.39 28.10 -2.13
N GLU A 299 0.96 29.12 -2.78
CA GLU A 299 0.21 30.10 -3.56
C GLU A 299 -0.53 29.44 -4.71
N ARG A 300 0.15 28.59 -5.49
CA ARG A 300 -0.47 27.79 -6.55
C ARG A 300 -1.61 26.91 -6.02
N ALA A 301 -1.42 26.26 -4.87
CA ALA A 301 -2.47 25.46 -4.23
C ALA A 301 -3.68 26.30 -3.81
N ARG A 302 -3.44 27.50 -3.28
CA ARG A 302 -4.48 28.46 -2.91
C ARG A 302 -5.28 28.93 -4.11
N ASP A 303 -4.61 29.19 -5.23
CA ASP A 303 -5.27 29.60 -6.47
C ASP A 303 -6.20 28.50 -6.98
N ILE A 304 -5.71 27.26 -7.03
CA ILE A 304 -6.51 26.10 -7.47
C ILE A 304 -7.68 25.83 -6.51
N SER A 305 -7.52 26.09 -5.21
CA SER A 305 -8.57 25.94 -4.21
C SER A 305 -9.79 26.85 -4.47
N ARG A 306 -9.64 27.96 -5.20
CA ARG A 306 -10.77 28.81 -5.66
C ARG A 306 -11.57 28.16 -6.79
N GLY A 307 -10.98 27.20 -7.49
CA GLY A 307 -11.61 26.41 -8.55
C GLY A 307 -12.39 25.21 -8.03
N GLY A 308 -11.86 24.51 -7.02
CA GLY A 308 -12.44 23.29 -6.48
C GLY A 308 -11.65 22.73 -5.28
N PRO A 309 -11.99 21.52 -4.80
CA PRO A 309 -11.26 20.89 -3.70
C PRO A 309 -9.82 20.56 -4.12
N CYS A 310 -8.86 20.98 -3.30
CA CYS A 310 -7.43 20.79 -3.54
C CYS A 310 -6.77 20.04 -2.38
N ILE A 311 -5.94 19.06 -2.70
CA ILE A 311 -5.11 18.31 -1.75
C ILE A 311 -3.65 18.66 -2.04
N LEU A 312 -2.98 19.23 -1.04
CA LEU A 312 -1.53 19.43 -1.07
C LEU A 312 -0.86 18.25 -0.38
N PHE A 313 -0.20 17.40 -1.17
CA PHE A 313 0.51 16.24 -0.67
C PHE A 313 2.00 16.54 -0.53
N ILE A 314 2.55 16.40 0.68
CA ILE A 314 3.97 16.55 0.97
C ILE A 314 4.54 15.18 1.35
N ASP A 315 5.36 14.61 0.47
CA ASP A 315 6.07 13.36 0.74
C ASP A 315 7.40 13.61 1.45
N GLU A 316 7.81 12.69 2.31
CA GLU A 316 9.04 12.74 3.10
C GLU A 316 9.23 14.07 3.87
N ILE A 317 8.20 14.49 4.61
CA ILE A 317 8.21 15.75 5.36
C ILE A 317 9.36 15.84 6.39
N GLU A 318 9.89 14.71 6.88
CA GLU A 318 11.04 14.67 7.78
C GLU A 318 12.31 15.29 7.19
N SER A 319 12.44 15.29 5.85
CA SER A 319 13.58 15.92 5.16
C SER A 319 13.50 17.46 5.18
N LEU A 320 12.31 18.01 5.38
CA LEU A 320 12.07 19.45 5.46
C LEU A 320 12.06 19.95 6.91
N CYS A 321 11.62 19.10 7.85
CA CYS A 321 11.28 19.52 9.21
C CYS A 321 11.89 18.63 10.31
N PRO A 322 13.22 18.64 10.49
CA PRO A 322 13.86 17.93 11.59
C PRO A 322 13.58 18.61 12.95
N LYS A 323 13.77 17.86 14.05
CA LYS A 323 13.67 18.42 15.40
C LYS A 323 14.67 19.55 15.63
N ARG A 324 14.18 20.62 16.25
CA ARG A 324 14.98 21.76 16.72
C ARG A 324 15.88 21.31 17.88
N GLY A 325 17.20 21.32 17.68
CA GLY A 325 18.16 20.96 18.75
C GLY A 325 19.60 20.76 18.30
N SER A 326 19.82 20.36 17.04
CA SER A 326 21.13 20.34 16.40
C SER A 326 21.50 21.76 15.95
N SER A 327 22.50 22.37 16.59
CA SER A 327 22.99 23.73 16.29
C SER A 327 23.46 23.94 14.84
N SER A 328 23.63 22.87 14.06
CA SER A 328 24.04 22.89 12.65
C SER A 328 22.92 23.20 11.64
N ASN A 329 21.64 23.20 12.04
CA ASN A 329 20.50 23.14 11.11
C ASN A 329 19.78 24.49 10.91
N ALA A 330 20.53 25.60 10.88
CA ALA A 330 19.97 26.94 10.69
C ALA A 330 19.07 27.11 9.44
N PRO A 331 19.42 26.61 8.22
CA PRO A 331 18.55 26.76 7.05
C PRO A 331 17.26 25.95 7.17
N GLU A 332 17.33 24.73 7.70
CA GLU A 332 16.17 23.85 7.87
C GLU A 332 15.17 24.43 8.87
N ASN A 333 15.66 24.99 9.99
CA ASN A 333 14.81 25.64 10.99
C ASN A 333 13.98 26.81 10.40
N ARG A 334 14.51 27.51 9.39
CA ARG A 334 13.77 28.58 8.69
C ARG A 334 12.68 28.02 7.80
N ILE A 335 12.97 26.93 7.07
CA ILE A 335 11.97 26.21 6.27
C ILE A 335 10.83 25.71 7.16
N VAL A 336 11.13 25.16 8.35
CA VAL A 336 10.11 24.76 9.33
C VAL A 336 9.25 25.98 9.71
N ALA A 337 9.88 27.09 10.10
CA ALA A 337 9.14 28.30 10.49
C ALA A 337 8.25 28.83 9.35
N GLN A 338 8.73 28.80 8.10
CA GLN A 338 7.96 29.20 6.93
C GLN A 338 6.77 28.25 6.68
N LEU A 339 6.97 26.93 6.76
CA LEU A 339 5.88 25.96 6.62
C LEU A 339 4.80 26.16 7.69
N LEU A 340 5.21 26.37 8.95
CA LEU A 340 4.28 26.67 10.05
C LEU A 340 3.45 27.92 9.76
N THR A 341 4.11 28.99 9.29
CA THR A 341 3.45 30.26 8.96
C THR A 341 2.46 30.09 7.80
N LEU A 342 2.81 29.30 6.78
CA LEU A 342 1.94 29.01 5.64
C LEU A 342 0.72 28.17 6.05
N MET A 343 0.89 27.20 6.95
CA MET A 343 -0.23 26.39 7.48
C MET A 343 -1.18 27.22 8.34
N ASP A 344 -0.64 28.08 9.22
CA ASP A 344 -1.42 28.94 10.09
C ASP A 344 -2.19 29.99 9.26
N GLY A 345 -1.60 30.45 8.14
CA GLY A 345 -2.20 31.36 7.16
C GLY A 345 -3.32 30.78 6.28
N ILE A 346 -3.62 29.48 6.38
CA ILE A 346 -4.77 28.87 5.67
C ILE A 346 -6.05 29.19 6.44
N HIS A 347 -6.88 30.06 5.88
CA HIS A 347 -8.22 30.34 6.38
C HIS A 347 -9.20 29.21 6.00
N SER A 348 -10.24 29.01 6.82
CA SER A 348 -11.28 27.98 6.67
C SER A 348 -12.12 28.09 5.39
N ASP A 349 -12.04 29.22 4.68
CA ASP A 349 -12.77 29.43 3.43
C ASP A 349 -12.12 28.70 2.25
N ASN A 350 -10.81 28.42 2.34
CA ASN A 350 -10.11 27.69 1.30
C ASN A 350 -10.44 26.20 1.43
N LYS A 351 -11.01 25.61 0.38
CA LYS A 351 -11.22 24.16 0.23
C LYS A 351 -9.89 23.43 -0.04
N MET A 352 -8.95 23.58 0.88
CA MET A 352 -7.61 23.02 0.80
C MET A 352 -7.32 22.15 2.03
N VAL A 353 -6.82 20.94 1.80
CA VAL A 353 -6.36 20.04 2.86
C VAL A 353 -4.90 19.68 2.60
N ILE A 354 -4.07 19.71 3.64
CA ILE A 354 -2.67 19.29 3.57
C ILE A 354 -2.55 17.85 4.05
N VAL A 355 -1.93 17.00 3.24
CA VAL A 355 -1.61 15.62 3.61
C VAL A 355 -0.09 15.48 3.56
N ALA A 356 0.53 15.12 4.68
CA ALA A 356 1.96 14.84 4.75
C ALA A 356 2.20 13.34 4.95
N ALA A 357 3.24 12.79 4.34
CA ALA A 357 3.70 11.43 4.61
C ALA A 357 5.07 11.44 5.28
N SER A 358 5.25 10.60 6.30
CA SER A 358 6.53 10.42 6.97
C SER A 358 6.79 8.98 7.37
N ASN A 359 8.04 8.55 7.26
CA ASN A 359 8.47 7.24 7.75
C ASN A 359 8.89 7.28 9.22
N ARG A 360 9.28 8.46 9.71
CA ARG A 360 9.82 8.66 11.06
C ARG A 360 9.08 9.82 11.74
N PRO A 361 7.95 9.54 12.43
CA PRO A 361 7.16 10.61 13.08
C PRO A 361 7.98 11.32 14.17
N ASP A 362 8.94 10.62 14.77
CA ASP A 362 9.88 11.21 15.71
C ASP A 362 10.82 12.22 15.07
N ALA A 363 11.20 12.07 13.81
CA ALA A 363 12.15 13.02 13.22
C ALA A 363 11.53 14.41 13.05
N ILE A 364 10.19 14.49 13.01
CA ILE A 364 9.42 15.69 12.76
C ILE A 364 9.43 16.62 13.97
N ASP A 365 9.49 17.93 13.73
CA ASP A 365 9.32 18.94 14.77
C ASP A 365 7.96 18.82 15.49
N SER A 366 8.01 18.85 16.83
CA SER A 366 6.82 18.69 17.66
C SER A 366 5.76 19.78 17.43
N ALA A 367 6.14 20.95 16.93
CA ALA A 367 5.21 22.05 16.66
C ALA A 367 4.26 21.75 15.49
N LEU A 368 4.65 20.87 14.55
CA LEU A 368 3.81 20.44 13.44
C LEU A 368 2.71 19.48 13.88
N ARG A 369 2.98 18.66 14.91
CA ARG A 369 2.04 17.68 15.50
C ARG A 369 1.03 18.30 16.46
N ARG A 370 1.07 19.62 16.69
CA ARG A 370 0.12 20.30 17.56
C ARG A 370 -1.23 20.50 16.86
N PRO A 371 -2.36 20.42 17.59
CA PRO A 371 -3.66 20.78 17.06
C PRO A 371 -3.68 22.21 16.48
N GLY A 372 -4.38 22.40 15.37
CA GLY A 372 -4.37 23.55 14.47
C GLY A 372 -3.56 23.33 13.18
N ARG A 373 -2.71 22.29 13.12
CA ARG A 373 -1.79 21.98 12.01
C ARG A 373 -2.03 20.55 11.52
N PHE A 374 -1.19 19.59 11.91
CA PHE A 374 -1.49 18.17 11.70
C PHE A 374 -2.35 17.64 12.85
N ASP A 375 -3.66 17.81 12.71
CA ASP A 375 -4.64 17.45 13.73
C ASP A 375 -4.89 15.95 13.80
N ARG A 376 -4.68 15.27 12.67
CA ARG A 376 -4.97 13.85 12.50
C ARG A 376 -3.72 13.13 12.05
N GLU A 377 -3.44 12.03 12.71
CA GLU A 377 -2.37 11.10 12.35
C GLU A 377 -3.00 9.75 12.01
N VAL A 378 -2.62 9.19 10.87
CA VAL A 378 -3.07 7.86 10.43
C VAL A 378 -1.85 6.98 10.29
N ILE A 379 -1.79 5.92 11.11
CA ILE A 379 -0.66 5.00 11.16
C ILE A 379 -0.96 3.79 10.28
N ILE A 380 -0.15 3.63 9.24
CA ILE A 380 -0.16 2.52 8.29
C ILE A 380 0.90 1.51 8.75
N GLY A 381 0.45 0.31 9.09
CA GLY A 381 1.35 -0.81 9.42
C GLY A 381 1.79 -1.60 8.19
N THR A 382 2.58 -2.65 8.41
CA THR A 382 2.82 -3.66 7.36
C THR A 382 1.52 -4.41 7.04
N PRO A 383 1.36 -4.90 5.79
CA PRO A 383 0.15 -5.60 5.39
C PRO A 383 -0.01 -6.95 6.13
N THR A 384 -1.25 -7.27 6.50
CA THR A 384 -1.63 -8.59 7.05
C THR A 384 -1.62 -9.66 5.95
N LEU A 385 -1.76 -10.94 6.30
CA LEU A 385 -1.80 -12.05 5.33
C LEU A 385 -2.88 -11.82 4.25
N GLY A 386 -4.11 -11.49 4.66
CA GLY A 386 -5.20 -11.22 3.72
C GLY A 386 -4.91 -10.01 2.83
N GLN A 387 -4.30 -8.96 3.39
CA GLN A 387 -3.89 -7.78 2.63
C GLN A 387 -2.75 -8.09 1.64
N ARG A 388 -1.76 -8.91 2.04
CA ARG A 388 -0.68 -9.37 1.15
C ARG A 388 -1.22 -10.19 -0.01
N ARG A 389 -2.17 -11.08 0.26
CA ARG A 389 -2.86 -11.86 -0.77
C ARG A 389 -3.56 -10.94 -1.76
N ALA A 390 -4.35 -9.96 -1.28
CA ALA A 390 -5.04 -9.02 -2.15
C ALA A 390 -4.08 -8.17 -2.99
N ILE A 391 -2.94 -7.73 -2.41
CA ILE A 391 -1.89 -7.01 -3.13
C ILE A 391 -1.26 -7.92 -4.20
N LEU A 392 -0.93 -9.16 -3.87
CA LEU A 392 -0.37 -10.12 -4.81
C LEU A 392 -1.35 -10.45 -5.94
N GLU A 393 -2.65 -10.59 -5.66
CA GLU A 393 -3.68 -10.81 -6.68
C GLU A 393 -3.72 -9.66 -7.71
N VAL A 394 -3.64 -8.40 -7.24
CA VAL A 394 -3.56 -7.24 -8.14
C VAL A 394 -2.25 -7.23 -8.94
N LEU A 395 -1.11 -7.50 -8.30
CA LEU A 395 0.19 -7.53 -8.98
C LEU A 395 0.26 -8.66 -10.02
N ILE A 396 -0.24 -9.85 -9.69
CA ILE A 396 -0.33 -11.01 -10.57
C ILE A 396 -1.27 -10.75 -11.74
N SER A 397 -2.39 -10.04 -11.54
CA SER A 397 -3.30 -9.70 -12.64
C SER A 397 -2.65 -8.89 -13.78
N SER A 398 -1.51 -8.26 -13.51
CA SER A 398 -0.74 -7.50 -14.50
C SER A 398 0.27 -8.35 -15.29
N MET A 399 0.47 -9.63 -14.95
CA MET A 399 1.47 -10.50 -15.56
C MET A 399 0.92 -11.89 -15.94
N PRO A 400 1.51 -12.56 -16.94
CA PRO A 400 1.12 -13.92 -17.33
C PRO A 400 1.71 -14.95 -16.35
N VAL A 401 0.86 -15.58 -15.53
CA VAL A 401 1.26 -16.58 -14.52
C VAL A 401 0.62 -17.94 -14.84
N SER A 402 1.37 -19.02 -14.63
CA SER A 402 0.86 -20.40 -14.71
C SER A 402 -0.17 -20.68 -13.61
N SER A 403 -1.11 -21.59 -13.86
CA SER A 403 -2.08 -22.09 -12.86
C SER A 403 -1.43 -22.75 -11.64
N ASP A 404 -0.14 -23.08 -11.71
CA ASP A 404 0.60 -23.74 -10.61
C ASP A 404 0.91 -22.81 -9.42
N VAL A 405 0.71 -21.51 -9.60
CA VAL A 405 1.05 -20.50 -8.59
C VAL A 405 -0.14 -20.23 -7.68
N ASP A 406 -0.06 -20.74 -6.44
CA ASP A 406 -1.02 -20.39 -5.39
C ASP A 406 -0.57 -19.12 -4.63
N VAL A 407 -1.39 -18.08 -4.71
CA VAL A 407 -1.18 -16.81 -4.02
C VAL A 407 -1.23 -16.96 -2.50
N GLY A 408 -2.00 -17.92 -1.97
CA GLY A 408 -2.07 -18.19 -0.54
C GLY A 408 -0.71 -18.59 0.03
N VAL A 409 -0.07 -19.59 -0.60
CA VAL A 409 1.26 -20.07 -0.20
C VAL A 409 2.32 -18.97 -0.32
N LEU A 410 2.25 -18.13 -1.36
CA LEU A 410 3.16 -16.98 -1.50
C LEU A 410 2.94 -15.93 -0.40
N ALA A 411 1.69 -15.65 -0.04
CA ALA A 411 1.38 -14.73 1.04
C ALA A 411 1.87 -15.23 2.40
N ASP A 412 1.87 -16.55 2.63
CA ASP A 412 2.39 -17.17 3.85
C ASP A 412 3.91 -17.07 3.96
N MET A 413 4.62 -17.22 2.84
CA MET A 413 6.08 -17.14 2.80
C MET A 413 6.63 -15.72 2.88
N THR A 414 5.82 -14.72 2.55
CA THR A 414 6.22 -13.30 2.47
C THR A 414 5.92 -12.53 3.76
N VAL A 415 6.21 -13.12 4.93
CA VAL A 415 6.02 -12.44 6.22
C VAL A 415 6.91 -11.20 6.30
N GLY A 416 6.31 -10.06 6.68
CA GLY A 416 7.02 -8.78 6.80
C GLY A 416 7.34 -8.07 5.48
N TYR A 417 6.91 -8.64 4.35
CA TYR A 417 7.01 -7.94 3.06
C TYR A 417 6.03 -6.78 2.99
N VAL A 418 6.50 -5.68 2.41
CA VAL A 418 5.70 -4.49 2.14
C VAL A 418 5.25 -4.49 0.67
N GLY A 419 4.29 -3.66 0.27
CA GLY A 419 3.80 -3.59 -1.12
C GLY A 419 4.91 -3.39 -2.16
N ALA A 420 5.92 -2.57 -1.84
CA ALA A 420 7.10 -2.40 -2.68
C ALA A 420 7.95 -3.68 -2.80
N ASP A 421 8.08 -4.45 -1.72
CA ASP A 421 8.81 -5.72 -1.71
C ASP A 421 8.07 -6.78 -2.52
N LEU A 422 6.73 -6.85 -2.40
CA LEU A 422 5.90 -7.75 -3.20
C LEU A 422 5.96 -7.40 -4.68
N THR A 423 6.02 -6.11 -5.00
CA THR A 423 6.22 -5.63 -6.38
C THR A 423 7.60 -6.03 -6.88
N ALA A 424 8.65 -5.88 -6.06
CA ALA A 424 9.99 -6.34 -6.40
C ALA A 424 10.03 -7.87 -6.58
N LEU A 425 9.29 -8.62 -5.77
CA LEU A 425 9.16 -10.07 -5.87
C LEU A 425 8.56 -10.52 -7.20
N CYS A 426 7.45 -9.91 -7.60
CA CYS A 426 6.82 -10.21 -8.88
C CYS A 426 7.76 -9.82 -10.05
N ARG A 427 8.46 -8.69 -9.94
CA ARG A 427 9.44 -8.25 -10.96
C ARG A 427 10.62 -9.22 -11.08
N GLU A 428 11.19 -9.68 -9.96
CA GLU A 428 12.30 -10.63 -9.98
C GLU A 428 11.85 -11.99 -10.51
N ALA A 429 10.66 -12.48 -10.13
CA ALA A 429 10.10 -13.70 -10.68
C ALA A 429 9.90 -13.61 -12.20
N ALA A 430 9.39 -12.47 -12.69
CA ALA A 430 9.29 -12.21 -14.13
C ALA A 430 10.67 -12.16 -14.82
N MET A 431 11.68 -11.54 -14.19
CA MET A 431 13.04 -11.55 -14.73
C MET A 431 13.63 -12.96 -14.78
N GLN A 432 13.41 -13.80 -13.75
CA GLN A 432 13.84 -15.20 -13.77
C GLN A 432 13.16 -15.99 -14.88
N ALA A 433 11.87 -15.77 -15.11
CA ALA A 433 11.15 -16.37 -16.24
C ALA A 433 11.82 -15.98 -17.57
N VAL A 434 12.11 -14.69 -17.77
CA VAL A 434 12.80 -14.21 -18.99
C VAL A 434 14.21 -14.81 -19.15
N PHE A 435 14.98 -14.94 -18.07
CA PHE A 435 16.30 -15.58 -18.13
C PHE A 435 16.23 -17.06 -18.50
N GLN A 436 15.23 -17.78 -18.01
CA GLN A 436 15.02 -19.19 -18.38
C GLN A 436 14.55 -19.33 -19.82
N VAL A 437 13.69 -18.44 -20.33
CA VAL A 437 13.27 -18.43 -21.74
C VAL A 437 14.45 -18.22 -22.70
N HIS A 438 15.44 -17.41 -22.31
CA HIS A 438 16.64 -17.25 -23.11
C HIS A 438 17.50 -18.52 -23.20
N GLN A 439 17.38 -19.44 -22.24
CA GLN A 439 18.08 -20.71 -22.24
C GLN A 439 17.25 -21.81 -22.93
N ASP A 440 15.96 -21.86 -22.63
CA ASP A 440 14.98 -22.81 -23.16
C ASP A 440 13.89 -22.04 -23.90
N ASN A 441 13.88 -22.06 -25.24
CA ASN A 441 12.89 -21.40 -26.14
C ASN A 441 11.42 -21.83 -25.87
N SER A 442 10.89 -21.53 -24.69
CA SER A 442 9.60 -21.97 -24.15
C SER A 442 8.77 -20.77 -23.67
N ASP A 443 7.48 -21.00 -23.42
CA ASP A 443 6.48 -19.95 -23.20
C ASP A 443 6.81 -19.00 -22.03
N ASN A 444 6.45 -17.71 -22.20
CA ASN A 444 6.70 -16.59 -21.28
C ASN A 444 5.90 -16.62 -19.95
N GLN A 445 5.54 -17.79 -19.43
CA GLN A 445 4.74 -17.89 -18.20
C GLN A 445 5.63 -17.93 -16.95
N VAL A 446 5.21 -17.20 -15.91
CA VAL A 446 5.88 -17.25 -14.61
C VAL A 446 5.40 -18.49 -13.84
N THR A 447 6.35 -19.35 -13.46
CA THR A 447 6.12 -20.61 -12.75
C THR A 447 6.44 -20.44 -11.26
N ARG A 448 5.92 -21.35 -10.43
CA ARG A 448 6.19 -21.39 -8.98
C ARG A 448 7.68 -21.44 -8.63
N THR A 449 8.51 -22.07 -9.46
CA THR A 449 9.97 -22.14 -9.28
C THR A 449 10.63 -20.77 -9.33
N HIS A 450 10.20 -19.89 -10.23
CA HIS A 450 10.70 -18.52 -10.35
C HIS A 450 10.43 -17.70 -9.09
N PHE A 451 9.24 -17.87 -8.49
CA PHE A 451 8.92 -17.22 -7.22
C PHE A 451 9.81 -17.72 -6.08
N TYR A 452 10.12 -19.01 -6.01
CA TYR A 452 11.03 -19.53 -4.99
C TYR A 452 12.45 -18.99 -5.11
N GLU A 453 12.95 -18.84 -6.34
CA GLU A 453 14.25 -18.21 -6.57
C GLU A 453 14.24 -16.72 -6.23
N ALA A 454 13.14 -16.03 -6.56
CA ALA A 454 12.96 -14.63 -6.23
C ALA A 454 12.90 -14.38 -4.70
N ILE A 455 12.20 -15.22 -3.93
CA ILE A 455 12.14 -15.13 -2.45
C ILE A 455 13.52 -15.30 -1.82
N LYS A 456 14.39 -16.16 -2.38
CA LYS A 456 15.76 -16.33 -1.87
C LYS A 456 16.61 -15.07 -2.06
N LYS A 457 16.37 -14.30 -3.13
CA LYS A 457 17.11 -13.08 -3.46
C LYS A 457 16.59 -11.87 -2.71
N ILE A 458 15.27 -11.74 -2.58
CA ILE A 458 14.65 -10.54 -2.03
C ILE A 458 14.52 -10.66 -0.53
N ARG A 459 15.13 -9.69 0.16
CA ARG A 459 14.94 -9.49 1.60
C ARG A 459 13.90 -8.40 1.84
N PRO A 460 12.99 -8.57 2.81
CA PRO A 460 11.97 -7.58 3.12
C PRO A 460 12.60 -6.25 3.55
N SER A 461 11.99 -5.13 3.16
CA SER A 461 12.53 -3.79 3.44
C SER A 461 12.49 -3.45 4.93
N THR A 462 11.52 -3.97 5.68
CA THR A 462 11.48 -3.83 7.14
C THR A 462 12.68 -4.50 7.81
N ALA A 463 13.22 -5.57 7.23
CA ALA A 463 14.41 -6.27 7.74
C ALA A 463 15.72 -5.53 7.46
N ARG A 464 15.82 -4.76 6.37
CA ARG A 464 17.07 -4.06 5.98
C ARG A 464 17.50 -3.00 6.99
N SER A 465 16.54 -2.39 7.68
CA SER A 465 16.79 -1.37 8.71
C SER A 465 16.77 -1.94 10.13
N ALA A 466 16.40 -3.21 10.31
CA ALA A 466 16.31 -3.85 11.61
C ALA A 466 17.68 -4.46 11.96
N ILE A 467 18.39 -3.79 12.86
CA ILE A 467 19.53 -4.38 13.57
C ILE A 467 18.98 -5.58 14.36
N GLY A 468 19.65 -6.74 14.26
CA GLY A 468 19.31 -7.95 15.05
C GLY A 468 18.47 -9.02 14.32
N GLN A 469 18.00 -8.79 13.09
CA GLN A 469 17.32 -9.87 12.36
C GLN A 469 18.33 -10.87 11.77
N VAL A 470 18.68 -11.88 12.55
CA VAL A 470 19.40 -13.06 12.08
C VAL A 470 18.52 -13.82 11.08
N GLU A 471 19.11 -14.32 10.01
CA GLU A 471 18.43 -15.14 9.00
C GLU A 471 17.56 -16.22 9.68
N PHE A 472 16.25 -16.07 9.55
CA PHE A 472 15.29 -17.00 10.11
C PHE A 472 15.28 -18.28 9.29
N LYS A 473 15.96 -19.32 9.76
CA LYS A 473 15.68 -20.68 9.30
C LYS A 473 14.36 -21.12 9.93
N PRO A 474 13.28 -21.37 9.16
CA PRO A 474 12.03 -21.85 9.72
C PRO A 474 12.24 -23.23 10.34
N ILE A 475 11.75 -23.40 11.57
CA ILE A 475 11.86 -24.66 12.33
C ILE A 475 10.44 -25.10 12.66
N HIS A 476 10.10 -26.34 12.36
CA HIS A 476 8.80 -26.89 12.73
C HIS A 476 8.87 -27.58 14.10
N TRP A 477 7.73 -27.71 14.78
CA TRP A 477 7.64 -28.39 16.08
C TRP A 477 8.16 -29.84 16.05
N GLU A 478 8.12 -30.49 14.89
CA GLU A 478 8.61 -31.84 14.64
C GLU A 478 10.13 -31.95 14.72
N GLN A 479 10.85 -30.84 14.45
CA GLN A 479 12.31 -30.78 14.54
C GLN A 479 12.81 -30.57 15.98
N ILE A 480 11.91 -30.46 16.95
CA ILE A 480 12.26 -30.30 18.37
C ILE A 480 11.82 -31.56 19.13
N GLY A 481 12.80 -32.34 19.61
CA GLY A 481 12.54 -33.55 20.39
C GLY A 481 12.16 -33.24 21.85
N GLY A 482 11.10 -33.88 22.35
CA GLY A 482 10.69 -33.83 23.75
C GLY A 482 9.98 -32.55 24.19
N LEU A 483 9.93 -32.31 25.51
CA LEU A 483 9.37 -31.11 26.15
C LEU A 483 7.89 -30.80 25.82
N GLU A 484 7.05 -31.83 25.74
CA GLU A 484 5.65 -31.68 25.29
C GLU A 484 4.81 -30.75 26.19
N ASP A 485 5.06 -30.76 27.50
CA ASP A 485 4.36 -29.87 28.43
C ASP A 485 4.74 -28.40 28.19
N VAL A 486 6.02 -28.12 27.96
CA VAL A 486 6.51 -26.77 27.64
C VAL A 486 5.98 -26.31 26.29
N LYS A 487 5.98 -27.18 25.27
CA LYS A 487 5.40 -26.88 23.95
C LYS A 487 3.92 -26.53 24.08
N ARG A 488 3.15 -27.32 24.84
CA ARG A 488 1.71 -27.06 25.08
C ARG A 488 1.53 -25.70 25.73
N LEU A 489 2.28 -25.41 26.79
CA LEU A 489 2.16 -24.17 27.53
C LEU A 489 2.56 -22.95 26.67
N LEU A 490 3.60 -23.05 25.85
CA LEU A 490 3.97 -22.00 24.88
C LEU A 490 2.87 -21.73 23.85
N LYS A 491 2.23 -22.79 23.32
CA LYS A 491 1.06 -22.64 22.43
C LYS A 491 -0.09 -21.92 23.13
N GLN A 492 -0.37 -22.25 24.39
CA GLN A 492 -1.41 -21.61 25.18
C GLN A 492 -1.11 -20.13 25.47
N CYS A 493 0.15 -19.80 25.78
CA CYS A 493 0.54 -18.45 26.14
C CYS A 493 0.69 -17.50 24.96
N ILE A 494 1.04 -18.00 23.77
CA ILE A 494 1.44 -17.15 22.64
C ILE A 494 0.55 -17.40 21.41
N GLU A 495 0.34 -18.65 21.02
CA GLU A 495 -0.43 -18.98 19.81
C GLU A 495 -1.93 -18.69 19.99
N TRP A 496 -2.52 -19.05 21.15
CA TRP A 496 -3.95 -18.84 21.39
C TRP A 496 -4.35 -17.35 21.48
N PRO A 497 -3.63 -16.48 22.21
CA PRO A 497 -3.94 -15.05 22.23
C PRO A 497 -3.86 -14.38 20.85
N MET A 498 -2.94 -14.85 20.01
CA MET A 498 -2.75 -14.33 18.65
C MET A 498 -3.86 -14.78 17.71
N LYS A 499 -4.29 -16.05 17.78
CA LYS A 499 -5.31 -16.61 16.90
C LYS A 499 -6.73 -16.27 17.32
N TYR A 500 -7.01 -16.18 18.63
CA TYR A 500 -8.36 -16.07 19.18
C TYR A 500 -8.50 -14.94 20.20
N PRO A 501 -8.19 -13.67 19.87
CA PRO A 501 -8.28 -12.56 20.82
C PRO A 501 -9.70 -12.33 21.35
N GLU A 502 -10.72 -12.54 20.51
CA GLU A 502 -12.13 -12.39 20.88
C GLU A 502 -12.56 -13.36 21.98
N ALA A 503 -12.01 -14.59 21.98
CA ALA A 503 -12.31 -15.58 23.00
C ALA A 503 -11.78 -15.13 24.38
N PHE A 504 -10.60 -14.49 24.43
CA PHE A 504 -10.06 -13.94 25.67
C PHE A 504 -10.88 -12.76 26.18
N LEU A 505 -11.31 -11.85 25.29
CA LEU A 505 -12.17 -10.73 25.64
C LEU A 505 -13.53 -11.19 26.19
N ARG A 506 -14.16 -12.18 25.55
CA ARG A 506 -15.41 -12.79 26.03
C ARG A 506 -15.28 -13.40 27.42
N MET A 507 -14.12 -13.97 27.73
CA MET A 507 -13.83 -14.57 29.05
C MET A 507 -13.34 -13.54 30.09
N GLY A 508 -13.16 -12.26 29.70
CA GLY A 508 -12.63 -11.23 30.59
C GLY A 508 -11.17 -11.44 31.02
N LEU A 509 -10.42 -12.25 30.27
CA LEU A 509 -9.03 -12.57 30.59
C LEU A 509 -8.09 -11.49 30.06
N THR A 510 -7.14 -11.06 30.90
CA THR A 510 -6.04 -10.20 30.45
C THR A 510 -5.07 -11.00 29.58
N LEU A 511 -4.79 -10.50 28.39
CA LEU A 511 -3.78 -11.09 27.50
C LEU A 511 -2.41 -11.05 28.21
N PRO A 512 -1.63 -12.15 28.20
CA PRO A 512 -0.27 -12.11 28.72
C PRO A 512 0.54 -11.10 27.91
N LYS A 513 1.41 -10.33 28.56
CA LYS A 513 2.27 -9.35 27.87
C LYS A 513 3.63 -9.91 27.50
N GLY A 514 4.19 -10.75 28.38
CA GLY A 514 5.53 -11.30 28.20
C GLY A 514 5.70 -12.68 28.81
N VAL A 515 6.58 -13.46 28.18
CA VAL A 515 6.98 -14.81 28.63
C VAL A 515 8.49 -14.82 28.85
N LEU A 516 8.94 -15.24 30.03
CA LEU A 516 10.34 -15.47 30.34
C LEU A 516 10.64 -16.96 30.35
N LEU A 517 11.52 -17.40 29.45
CA LEU A 517 12.07 -18.74 29.39
C LEU A 517 13.35 -18.81 30.22
N TYR A 518 13.40 -19.69 31.21
CA TYR A 518 14.61 -19.93 31.98
C TYR A 518 14.94 -21.41 32.11
N GLY A 519 16.21 -21.73 32.36
CA GLY A 519 16.67 -23.11 32.47
C GLY A 519 18.17 -23.25 32.24
N PRO A 520 18.69 -24.48 32.21
CA PRO A 520 20.11 -24.69 31.91
C PRO A 520 20.47 -24.28 30.47
N PRO A 521 21.75 -23.95 30.22
CA PRO A 521 22.24 -23.68 28.87
C PRO A 521 22.15 -24.92 27.99
N GLY A 522 22.07 -24.74 26.67
CA GLY A 522 22.06 -25.85 25.71
C GLY A 522 20.73 -26.62 25.58
N CYS A 523 19.65 -26.19 26.26
CA CYS A 523 18.33 -26.83 26.20
C CYS A 523 17.37 -26.22 25.15
N ALA A 524 17.92 -25.74 24.03
CA ALA A 524 17.16 -25.31 22.85
C ALA A 524 16.11 -24.19 23.06
N LYS A 525 16.30 -23.30 24.04
CA LYS A 525 15.37 -22.18 24.33
C LYS A 525 15.15 -21.29 23.10
N THR A 526 16.24 -20.86 22.46
CA THR A 526 16.21 -20.06 21.23
C THR A 526 15.51 -20.81 20.10
N THR A 527 15.70 -22.14 20.00
CA THR A 527 15.06 -22.99 18.98
C THR A 527 13.55 -23.11 19.19
N LEU A 528 13.09 -23.22 20.44
CA LEU A 528 11.66 -23.26 20.78
C LEU A 528 10.93 -21.99 20.35
N VAL A 529 11.50 -20.82 20.62
CA VAL A 529 10.90 -19.55 20.22
C VAL A 529 10.90 -19.39 18.70
N LYS A 530 11.96 -19.84 18.01
CA LYS A 530 11.99 -19.86 16.54
C LYS A 530 10.88 -20.73 15.95
N ALA A 531 10.66 -21.93 16.51
CA ALA A 531 9.59 -22.81 16.03
C ALA A 531 8.19 -22.25 16.28
N LEU A 532 8.01 -21.58 17.43
CA LEU A 532 6.78 -20.87 17.73
C LEU A 532 6.52 -19.73 16.74
N ALA A 533 7.55 -18.96 16.39
CA ALA A 533 7.43 -17.90 15.40
C ALA A 533 7.04 -18.44 14.01
N THR A 534 7.60 -19.59 13.61
CA THR A 534 7.19 -20.27 12.37
C THR A 534 5.72 -20.68 12.43
N SER A 535 5.28 -21.26 13.55
CA SER A 535 3.91 -21.75 13.75
C SER A 535 2.86 -20.63 13.79
N CYS A 536 3.23 -19.46 14.31
CA CYS A 536 2.34 -18.30 14.37
C CYS A 536 2.37 -17.46 13.09
N HIS A 537 3.27 -17.74 12.14
CA HIS A 537 3.50 -16.93 10.93
C HIS A 537 3.71 -15.43 11.25
N CYS A 538 4.35 -15.14 12.38
CA CYS A 538 4.60 -13.77 12.85
C CYS A 538 5.98 -13.26 12.45
N ALA A 539 6.13 -11.95 12.39
CA ALA A 539 7.45 -11.34 12.25
C ALA A 539 8.29 -11.65 13.51
N PHE A 540 9.49 -12.19 13.31
CA PHE A 540 10.42 -12.54 14.39
C PHE A 540 11.56 -11.53 14.46
N PHE A 541 11.71 -10.88 15.62
CA PHE A 541 12.80 -9.97 15.92
C PHE A 541 13.63 -10.55 17.05
N SER A 542 14.85 -10.99 16.78
CA SER A 542 15.80 -11.41 17.82
C SER A 542 16.73 -10.26 18.17
N VAL A 543 17.04 -10.11 19.45
CA VAL A 543 18.13 -9.24 19.92
C VAL A 543 18.94 -10.01 20.95
N SER A 544 20.25 -10.12 20.71
CA SER A 544 21.20 -10.59 21.72
C SER A 544 21.83 -9.39 22.45
N GLY A 545 22.29 -9.59 23.67
CA GLY A 545 23.01 -8.55 24.41
C GLY A 545 24.20 -7.98 23.65
N ALA A 546 24.91 -8.80 22.87
CA ALA A 546 26.03 -8.36 22.04
C ALA A 546 25.63 -7.29 21.00
N ASP A 547 24.43 -7.36 20.44
CA ASP A 547 23.96 -6.43 19.41
C ASP A 547 23.65 -5.03 19.97
N LEU A 548 23.35 -4.95 21.27
CA LEU A 548 23.00 -3.70 21.94
C LEU A 548 24.23 -2.96 22.49
N PHE A 549 25.36 -3.64 22.68
CA PHE A 549 26.58 -3.01 23.18
C PHE A 549 27.34 -2.31 22.05
N SER A 550 27.14 -1.00 21.92
CA SER A 550 27.94 -0.11 21.06
C SER A 550 28.84 0.80 21.92
N PRO A 551 30.05 1.15 21.46
CA PRO A 551 30.94 2.07 22.19
C PRO A 551 30.40 3.52 22.25
N TYR A 552 29.40 3.85 21.43
CA TYR A 552 28.80 5.18 21.37
C TYR A 552 27.69 5.35 22.42
N VAL A 553 27.78 6.44 23.19
CA VAL A 553 26.82 6.76 24.25
C VAL A 553 25.45 7.09 23.65
N GLY A 554 24.43 6.32 24.01
CA GLY A 554 23.03 6.56 23.63
C GLY A 554 22.57 5.85 22.35
N ASP A 555 23.45 5.18 21.62
CA ASP A 555 23.06 4.40 20.44
C ASP A 555 22.36 3.09 20.83
N SER A 556 22.76 2.45 21.94
CA SER A 556 22.10 1.27 22.48
C SER A 556 20.61 1.50 22.81
N GLU A 557 20.30 2.63 23.46
CA GLU A 557 18.92 3.03 23.81
C GLU A 557 18.09 3.30 22.56
N LYS A 558 18.64 4.08 21.61
CA LYS A 558 17.95 4.38 20.35
C LYS A 558 17.67 3.11 19.56
N THR A 559 18.62 2.18 19.54
CA THR A 559 18.50 0.90 18.84
C THR A 559 17.39 0.06 19.44
N LEU A 560 17.32 -0.04 20.77
CA LEU A 560 16.26 -0.76 21.46
C LEU A 560 14.87 -0.12 21.21
N ALA A 561 14.76 1.20 21.32
CA ALA A 561 13.51 1.91 21.03
C ALA A 561 13.07 1.75 19.57
N GLN A 562 14.03 1.77 18.64
CA GLN A 562 13.78 1.54 17.21
C GLN A 562 13.29 0.12 16.94
N LEU A 563 13.87 -0.89 17.59
CA LEU A 563 13.43 -2.28 17.50
C LEU A 563 11.96 -2.42 17.92
N PHE A 564 11.58 -1.90 19.09
CA PHE A 564 10.18 -1.96 19.55
C PHE A 564 9.23 -1.17 18.66
N ARG A 565 9.69 -0.06 18.06
CA ARG A 565 8.90 0.66 17.04
C ARG A 565 8.68 -0.19 15.79
N GLN A 566 9.72 -0.85 15.29
CA GLN A 566 9.62 -1.71 14.12
C GLN A 566 8.74 -2.93 14.41
N ALA A 567 8.85 -3.53 15.59
CA ALA A 567 7.97 -4.61 16.05
C ALA A 567 6.50 -4.18 16.08
N ARG A 568 6.20 -2.98 16.60
CA ARG A 568 4.83 -2.40 16.58
C ARG A 568 4.30 -2.18 15.16
N ALA A 569 5.16 -1.74 14.24
CA ALA A 569 4.78 -1.51 12.84
C ALA A 569 4.51 -2.81 12.07
N SER A 570 5.15 -3.91 12.47
CA SER A 570 5.16 -5.22 11.78
C SER A 570 4.21 -6.26 12.39
N THR A 571 3.18 -5.79 13.09
CA THR A 571 2.27 -6.64 13.84
C THR A 571 1.40 -7.52 12.93
N PRO A 572 1.22 -8.82 13.26
CA PRO A 572 1.63 -9.52 14.50
C PRO A 572 3.13 -9.88 14.56
N ALA A 573 3.77 -9.60 15.70
CA ALA A 573 5.23 -9.74 15.86
C ALA A 573 5.63 -10.35 17.21
N ILE A 574 6.72 -11.11 17.21
CA ILE A 574 7.37 -11.65 18.40
C ILE A 574 8.73 -10.99 18.55
N VAL A 575 8.95 -10.33 19.69
CA VAL A 575 10.25 -9.78 20.08
C VAL A 575 10.93 -10.75 21.02
N PHE A 576 12.01 -11.36 20.55
CA PHE A 576 12.82 -12.31 21.29
C PHE A 576 14.08 -11.65 21.83
N LEU A 577 14.18 -11.56 23.15
CA LEU A 577 15.34 -11.06 23.87
C LEU A 577 16.14 -12.26 24.37
N ASP A 578 17.23 -12.61 23.67
CA ASP A 578 18.11 -13.70 24.08
C ASP A 578 19.15 -13.19 25.07
N GLU A 579 19.52 -14.04 26.02
CA GLU A 579 20.50 -13.72 27.08
C GLU A 579 20.19 -12.37 27.75
N ILE A 580 18.95 -12.18 28.20
CA ILE A 580 18.52 -10.92 28.83
C ILE A 580 19.34 -10.57 30.08
N ASP A 581 19.95 -11.57 30.73
CA ASP A 581 20.91 -11.41 31.83
C ASP A 581 22.22 -10.72 31.42
N ALA A 582 22.62 -10.79 30.14
CA ALA A 582 23.76 -10.02 29.64
C ALA A 582 23.44 -8.53 29.45
N ILE A 583 22.17 -8.20 29.19
CA ILE A 583 21.68 -6.83 29.02
C ILE A 583 21.39 -6.19 30.38
N VAL A 584 20.81 -6.98 31.30
CA VAL A 584 20.29 -6.55 32.59
C VAL A 584 21.02 -7.28 33.71
N GLY A 585 22.14 -6.71 34.16
CA GLY A 585 22.79 -7.14 35.40
C GLY A 585 22.03 -6.66 36.64
N CYS A 586 22.12 -7.39 37.76
CA CYS A 586 21.56 -6.95 39.04
C CYS A 586 22.08 -5.55 39.42
N ARG A 587 21.16 -4.66 39.83
CA ARG A 587 21.47 -3.33 40.40
C ARG A 587 22.30 -3.38 41.70
N SER A 588 22.64 -4.57 42.22
CA SER A 588 23.10 -4.79 43.59
C SER A 588 24.59 -5.14 43.76
N GLU A 589 25.39 -5.31 42.71
CA GLU A 589 26.83 -5.60 42.87
C GLU A 589 27.73 -4.53 42.23
N GLY A 590 28.36 -3.71 43.09
CA GLY A 590 29.59 -2.99 42.74
C GLY A 590 29.42 -1.58 42.16
N LYS A 591 29.50 -0.57 43.03
CA LYS A 591 29.79 0.82 42.68
C LYS A 591 31.08 0.90 41.84
N THR A 592 30.97 0.97 40.52
CA THR A 592 31.80 1.74 39.56
C THR A 592 31.59 1.17 38.15
N GLY A 593 30.70 1.79 37.34
CA GLY A 593 30.76 1.63 35.88
C GLY A 593 29.48 1.27 35.08
N SER A 594 28.27 1.18 35.66
CA SER A 594 27.10 0.65 34.92
C SER A 594 26.02 1.67 34.52
N GLY A 595 26.40 2.91 34.16
CA GLY A 595 25.42 3.90 33.70
C GLY A 595 24.72 3.56 32.37
N VAL A 596 25.34 2.72 31.53
CA VAL A 596 24.76 2.35 30.22
C VAL A 596 23.71 1.24 30.37
N GLN A 597 23.97 0.20 31.15
CA GLN A 597 23.02 -0.90 31.36
C GLN A 597 21.76 -0.42 32.09
N GLU A 598 21.90 0.47 33.08
CA GLU A 598 20.75 1.07 33.79
C GLU A 598 19.83 1.88 32.86
N ARG A 599 20.40 2.62 31.90
CA ARG A 599 19.64 3.37 30.90
C ARG A 599 18.92 2.43 29.94
N ILE A 600 19.61 1.40 29.43
CA ILE A 600 19.02 0.39 28.55
C ILE A 600 17.86 -0.32 29.27
N LEU A 601 18.04 -0.70 30.53
CA LEU A 601 17.00 -1.29 31.35
C LEU A 601 15.81 -0.34 31.51
N SER A 602 16.05 0.93 31.82
CA SER A 602 14.97 1.92 31.98
C SER A 602 14.15 2.08 30.70
N VAL A 603 14.81 2.08 29.54
CA VAL A 603 14.16 2.14 28.22
C VAL A 603 13.38 0.85 27.96
N LEU A 604 13.97 -0.30 28.26
CA LEU A 604 13.31 -1.60 28.12
C LEU A 604 12.04 -1.64 28.97
N LEU A 605 12.10 -1.24 30.25
CA LEU A 605 10.94 -1.20 31.14
C LEU A 605 9.85 -0.27 30.60
N ASN A 606 10.22 0.92 30.11
CA ASN A 606 9.28 1.86 29.50
C ASN A 606 8.61 1.28 28.24
N GLU A 607 9.35 0.56 27.40
CA GLU A 607 8.78 -0.08 26.21
C GLU A 607 7.90 -1.30 26.58
N LEU A 608 8.30 -2.14 27.54
CA LEU A 608 7.50 -3.26 28.04
C LEU A 608 6.16 -2.78 28.65
N ASP A 609 6.20 -1.71 29.45
CA ASP A 609 5.00 -1.11 30.03
C ASP A 609 4.14 -0.44 28.93
N GLY A 610 4.79 0.09 27.89
CA GLY A 610 4.14 0.67 26.71
C GLY A 610 3.44 -0.36 25.81
N VAL A 611 3.89 -1.62 25.83
CA VAL A 611 3.21 -2.72 25.14
C VAL A 611 1.91 -3.07 25.89
N GLY A 612 0.79 -2.92 25.20
CA GLY A 612 -0.55 -3.16 25.73
C GLY A 612 -1.30 -1.91 26.24
N LEU A 613 -0.75 -0.70 26.10
CA LEU A 613 -1.54 0.52 26.35
C LEU A 613 -2.68 0.61 25.31
N LYS A 614 -3.90 0.88 25.80
CA LYS A 614 -5.08 1.08 24.98
C LYS A 614 -4.99 2.46 24.32
N THR A 615 -4.50 2.55 23.08
CA THR A 615 -4.73 3.76 22.29
C THR A 615 -6.21 3.73 21.89
N THR A 616 -7.04 4.49 22.61
CA THR A 616 -8.45 4.67 22.25
C THR A 616 -8.51 5.50 20.97
N GLU A 617 -8.32 4.85 19.81
CA GLU A 617 -8.76 5.44 18.55
C GLU A 617 -10.28 5.49 18.60
N ARG A 618 -10.86 6.70 18.73
CA ARG A 618 -12.25 6.94 18.35
C ARG A 618 -12.37 6.75 16.83
N ARG A 619 -12.53 5.51 16.38
CA ARG A 619 -13.06 5.20 15.05
C ARG A 619 -14.58 5.38 15.13
N GLY A 620 -15.07 6.50 14.62
CA GLY A 620 -16.49 6.79 14.61
C GLY A 620 -17.23 5.89 13.64
N LYS A 621 -17.97 4.90 14.13
CA LYS A 621 -19.18 4.44 13.43
C LYS A 621 -20.32 5.36 13.86
N GLN A 622 -20.47 6.51 13.19
CA GLN A 622 -21.70 7.27 13.25
C GLN A 622 -22.51 6.91 12.00
N LYS A 623 -23.36 5.88 12.11
CA LYS A 623 -24.48 5.75 11.17
C LYS A 623 -25.36 6.97 11.39
N LEU A 624 -25.38 7.87 10.41
CA LEU A 624 -26.37 8.94 10.33
C LEU A 624 -27.76 8.29 10.23
N LEU A 625 -28.59 8.55 11.24
CA LEU A 625 -30.03 8.31 11.20
C LEU A 625 -30.65 9.33 10.25
N GLU A 626 -31.19 8.87 9.12
CA GLU A 626 -32.33 9.50 8.48
C GLU A 626 -33.61 8.77 8.93
N GLY A 627 -34.71 9.52 9.02
CA GLY A 627 -35.82 9.26 9.93
C GLY A 627 -36.71 8.05 9.68
N SER A 628 -37.44 7.72 10.76
CA SER A 628 -38.73 6.99 10.86
C SER A 628 -38.75 5.49 10.53
N ASP A 629 -38.67 4.62 11.55
CA ASP A 629 -39.86 4.02 12.18
C ASP A 629 -39.49 3.02 13.30
N ASN A 630 -40.41 2.88 14.26
CA ASN A 630 -40.27 2.13 15.51
C ASN A 630 -40.04 0.62 15.31
N ASN A 631 -38.90 0.10 15.81
CA ASN A 631 -38.84 -1.17 16.52
C ASN A 631 -37.51 -1.32 17.26
N CYS A 632 -37.57 -1.30 18.60
CA CYS A 632 -36.44 -1.48 19.49
C CYS A 632 -35.98 -2.94 19.52
N HIS A 633 -34.95 -3.26 18.74
CA HIS A 633 -33.99 -4.28 19.13
C HIS A 633 -32.66 -3.60 19.48
N ASN A 634 -32.33 -3.61 20.78
CA ASN A 634 -31.03 -3.22 21.29
C ASN A 634 -29.99 -4.26 20.83
N GLU A 635 -29.45 -4.08 19.64
CA GLU A 635 -28.17 -4.69 19.24
C GLU A 635 -27.06 -3.94 19.99
N PRO A 636 -26.19 -4.64 20.77
CA PRO A 636 -25.11 -3.98 21.48
C PRO A 636 -24.14 -3.37 20.45
N VAL A 637 -23.93 -2.06 20.57
CA VAL A 637 -22.92 -1.32 19.82
C VAL A 637 -21.55 -1.96 20.10
N GLU A 638 -21.02 -2.69 19.12
CA GLU A 638 -19.67 -3.26 19.18
C GLU A 638 -18.63 -2.15 19.24
N PHE A 639 -18.21 -1.81 20.46
CA PHE A 639 -16.95 -1.12 20.71
C PHE A 639 -15.82 -2.08 20.32
N GLN A 640 -15.37 -2.02 19.07
CA GLN A 640 -14.18 -2.76 18.67
C GLN A 640 -12.95 -2.02 19.19
N GLU A 641 -12.56 -2.35 20.42
CA GLU A 641 -11.31 -1.91 21.04
C GLU A 641 -10.13 -2.47 20.22
N VAL A 642 -9.51 -1.64 19.39
CA VAL A 642 -8.26 -2.01 18.71
C VAL A 642 -7.15 -1.92 19.74
N ILE A 643 -6.91 -3.03 20.43
CA ILE A 643 -5.75 -3.24 21.30
C ILE A 643 -4.51 -2.91 20.46
N ASN A 644 -3.57 -2.13 21.01
CA ASN A 644 -2.28 -1.90 20.36
C ASN A 644 -1.71 -3.26 19.93
N LYS A 645 -1.61 -3.40 18.61
CA LYS A 645 -1.54 -4.66 17.87
C LYS A 645 -0.55 -5.64 18.49
N SER A 646 -0.95 -6.91 18.47
CA SER A 646 -0.35 -8.11 19.06
C SER A 646 1.19 -8.21 18.92
N VAL A 647 1.92 -7.51 19.79
CA VAL A 647 3.36 -7.71 20.00
C VAL A 647 3.52 -8.55 21.26
N MET A 648 4.15 -9.71 21.12
CA MET A 648 4.49 -10.59 22.23
C MET A 648 5.97 -10.49 22.54
N ILE A 649 6.33 -10.25 23.80
CA ILE A 649 7.72 -10.29 24.24
C ILE A 649 8.04 -11.68 24.77
N VAL A 650 9.11 -12.28 24.27
CA VAL A 650 9.67 -13.52 24.79
C VAL A 650 11.11 -13.25 25.19
N ALA A 651 11.45 -13.41 26.46
CA ALA A 651 12.80 -13.29 26.95
C ALA A 651 13.36 -14.69 27.28
N ALA A 652 14.66 -14.90 27.07
CA ALA A 652 15.35 -16.10 27.52
C ALA A 652 16.52 -15.73 28.43
N THR A 653 16.68 -16.47 29.53
CA THR A 653 17.84 -16.34 30.42
C THR A 653 18.36 -17.71 30.82
N ASN A 654 19.67 -17.83 30.98
CA ASN A 654 20.27 -18.98 31.65
C ASN A 654 20.37 -18.75 33.15
N ARG A 655 20.42 -17.49 33.60
CA ARG A 655 20.67 -17.11 34.99
C ARG A 655 19.54 -16.25 35.55
N PRO A 656 18.40 -16.85 35.92
CA PRO A 656 17.28 -16.10 36.48
C PRO A 656 17.62 -15.41 37.81
N ASP A 657 18.64 -15.87 38.52
CA ASP A 657 19.19 -15.29 39.76
C ASP A 657 19.75 -13.86 39.57
N VAL A 658 20.21 -13.53 38.35
CA VAL A 658 20.86 -12.24 38.04
C VAL A 658 19.87 -11.19 37.53
N LEU A 659 18.62 -11.58 37.30
CA LEU A 659 17.63 -10.66 36.73
C LEU A 659 17.12 -9.65 37.75
N ASP A 660 16.81 -8.44 37.27
CA ASP A 660 16.15 -7.43 38.09
C ASP A 660 14.68 -7.84 38.35
N ASP A 661 14.28 -7.89 39.62
CA ASP A 661 12.90 -8.11 40.07
C ASP A 661 11.89 -7.19 39.38
N ALA A 662 12.34 -6.01 38.93
CA ALA A 662 11.50 -5.10 38.15
C ALA A 662 10.93 -5.75 36.88
N LEU A 663 11.67 -6.65 36.22
CA LEU A 663 11.21 -7.34 35.01
C LEU A 663 10.15 -8.41 35.30
N LEU A 664 10.20 -9.01 36.50
CA LEU A 664 9.33 -10.10 36.95
C LEU A 664 7.99 -9.60 37.52
N ARG A 665 7.80 -8.28 37.66
CA ARG A 665 6.55 -7.72 38.15
C ARG A 665 5.40 -8.00 37.19
N PRO A 666 4.18 -8.25 37.71
CA PRO A 666 3.00 -8.43 36.88
C PRO A 666 2.74 -7.19 36.03
N GLY A 667 2.39 -7.39 34.76
CA GLY A 667 2.29 -6.38 33.72
C GLY A 667 3.49 -6.31 32.77
N ARG A 668 4.52 -7.14 32.97
CA ARG A 668 5.75 -7.21 32.15
C ARG A 668 6.01 -8.64 31.69
N LEU A 669 6.90 -9.38 32.36
CA LEU A 669 7.14 -10.80 32.10
C LEU A 669 6.24 -11.65 33.00
N ASP A 670 4.95 -11.68 32.66
CA ASP A 670 3.89 -12.29 33.47
C ASP A 670 4.02 -13.81 33.65
N LYS A 671 4.64 -14.49 32.68
CA LYS A 671 4.74 -15.95 32.64
C LYS A 671 6.18 -16.41 32.66
N LEU A 672 6.55 -17.10 33.72
CA LEU A 672 7.85 -17.72 33.92
C LEU A 672 7.78 -19.20 33.53
N LEU A 673 8.51 -19.59 32.49
CA LEU A 673 8.53 -20.97 32.01
C LEU A 673 9.91 -21.59 32.22
N TYR A 674 9.93 -22.62 33.05
CA TYR A 674 11.11 -23.45 33.24
C TYR A 674 11.24 -24.46 32.10
N ILE A 675 12.42 -24.53 31.50
CA ILE A 675 12.79 -25.54 30.52
C ILE A 675 13.64 -26.59 31.23
N PRO A 676 13.10 -27.78 31.51
CA PRO A 676 13.86 -28.84 32.14
C PRO A 676 14.89 -29.44 31.18
N PRO A 677 15.95 -30.10 31.71
CA PRO A 677 16.85 -30.90 30.89
C PRO A 677 16.11 -32.07 30.21
N PRO A 678 16.62 -32.60 29.08
CA PRO A 678 15.93 -33.64 28.33
C PRO A 678 15.94 -35.00 29.04
N ASP A 679 14.76 -35.59 29.21
CA ASP A 679 14.57 -36.98 29.64
C ASP A 679 15.16 -37.98 28.64
N GLU A 680 15.32 -39.25 29.03
CA GLU A 680 15.81 -40.31 28.14
C GLU A 680 15.01 -40.42 26.84
N LYS A 681 13.67 -40.39 26.93
CA LYS A 681 12.78 -40.35 25.75
C LYS A 681 13.02 -39.11 24.89
N ALA A 682 13.28 -37.95 25.51
CA ALA A 682 13.56 -36.72 24.80
C ALA A 682 14.92 -36.78 24.10
N ARG A 683 15.96 -37.31 24.76
CA ARG A 683 17.30 -37.50 24.19
C ARG A 683 17.27 -38.44 22.99
N LEU A 684 16.52 -39.54 23.08
CA LEU A 684 16.30 -40.44 21.94
C LEU A 684 15.67 -39.70 20.75
N CYS A 685 14.63 -38.89 20.98
CA CYS A 685 14.03 -38.08 19.92
C CYS A 685 15.03 -37.05 19.34
N ILE A 686 15.81 -36.39 20.19
CA ILE A 686 16.84 -35.43 19.76
C ILE A 686 17.90 -36.13 18.90
N LEU A 687 18.39 -37.29 19.33
CA LEU A 687 19.36 -38.09 18.59
C LEU A 687 18.80 -38.47 17.21
N LYS A 688 17.56 -38.97 17.14
CA LYS A 688 16.89 -39.27 15.85
C LYS A 688 16.88 -38.05 14.91
N ILE A 689 16.54 -36.88 15.44
CA ILE A 689 16.49 -35.64 14.65
C ILE A 689 17.89 -35.23 14.18
N CYS A 690 18.90 -35.28 15.05
CA CYS A 690 20.28 -34.95 14.72
C CYS A 690 20.86 -35.90 13.65
N THR A 691 20.51 -37.19 13.71
CA THR A 691 21.01 -38.21 12.80
C THR A 691 20.23 -38.33 11.48
N ASN A 692 19.08 -37.66 11.32
CA ASN A 692 18.29 -37.73 10.09
C ASN A 692 19.07 -37.33 8.83
N ASN A 693 20.04 -36.42 8.97
CA ASN A 693 20.89 -35.96 7.86
C ASN A 693 22.22 -36.73 7.76
N MET A 694 22.44 -37.73 8.62
CA MET A 694 23.71 -38.47 8.71
C MET A 694 23.52 -39.92 8.21
N PRO A 695 24.41 -40.43 7.34
CA PRO A 695 24.39 -41.83 6.95
C PRO A 695 24.84 -42.71 8.14
N LEU A 696 23.89 -43.39 8.77
CA LEU A 696 24.16 -44.34 9.86
C LEU A 696 24.34 -45.75 9.33
N HIS A 697 25.29 -46.49 9.91
CA HIS A 697 25.39 -47.93 9.71
C HIS A 697 24.30 -48.67 10.50
N HIS A 698 23.90 -49.87 10.06
CA HIS A 698 22.86 -50.67 10.73
C HIS A 698 23.20 -51.07 12.16
N ASP A 699 24.48 -51.04 12.53
CA ASP A 699 24.96 -51.39 13.87
C ASP A 699 24.69 -50.29 14.92
N VAL A 700 24.24 -49.10 14.51
CA VAL A 700 24.03 -47.96 15.43
C VAL A 700 22.69 -48.08 16.14
N CYS A 701 22.74 -48.21 17.46
CA CYS A 701 21.55 -48.22 18.31
C CYS A 701 21.39 -46.87 19.05
N LEU A 702 20.39 -46.09 18.65
CA LEU A 702 20.13 -44.78 19.27
C LEU A 702 19.53 -44.90 20.68
N GLU A 703 18.87 -46.01 20.99
CA GLU A 703 18.27 -46.28 22.29
C GLU A 703 19.34 -46.49 23.37
N SER A 704 20.40 -47.26 23.06
CA SER A 704 21.52 -47.44 24.00
C SER A 704 22.27 -46.12 24.21
N LEU A 705 22.48 -45.33 23.15
CA LEU A 705 23.11 -44.02 23.26
C LEU A 705 22.29 -43.05 24.13
N ALA A 706 20.96 -43.10 24.07
CA ALA A 706 20.10 -42.27 24.92
C ALA A 706 20.19 -42.64 26.40
N ALA A 707 20.38 -43.93 26.70
CA ALA A 707 20.59 -44.43 28.07
C ALA A 707 21.96 -43.97 28.64
N ASP A 708 23.01 -44.05 27.83
CA ASP A 708 24.38 -43.68 28.25
C ASP A 708 24.58 -42.16 28.42
N THR A 709 23.83 -41.35 27.67
CA THR A 709 23.96 -39.87 27.65
C THR A 709 23.19 -39.17 28.78
N THR A 710 23.30 -39.66 30.02
CA THR A 710 22.70 -38.97 31.17
C THR A 710 23.33 -37.58 31.37
N PHE A 711 22.51 -36.57 31.66
CA PHE A 711 22.92 -35.15 31.82
C PHE A 711 23.45 -34.44 30.56
N TYR A 712 23.35 -35.04 29.39
CA TYR A 712 23.64 -34.33 28.13
C TYR A 712 22.52 -33.34 27.82
N SER A 713 22.89 -32.11 27.48
CA SER A 713 21.98 -31.12 26.91
C SER A 713 21.72 -31.39 25.43
N GLY A 714 20.72 -30.72 24.85
CA GLY A 714 20.46 -30.83 23.41
C GLY A 714 21.65 -30.37 22.55
N ALA A 715 22.40 -29.37 23.01
CA ALA A 715 23.62 -28.93 22.36
C ALA A 715 24.74 -29.97 22.44
N ASP A 716 24.87 -30.65 23.60
CA ASP A 716 25.89 -31.70 23.78
C ASP A 716 25.60 -32.90 22.88
N LEU A 717 24.33 -33.32 22.77
CA LEU A 717 23.93 -34.42 21.87
C LEU A 717 24.20 -34.07 20.40
N HIS A 718 23.96 -32.82 20.01
CA HIS A 718 24.28 -32.36 18.66
C HIS A 718 25.78 -32.36 18.39
N ASN A 719 26.58 -31.92 19.37
CA ASN A 719 28.04 -31.97 19.29
C ASN A 719 28.55 -33.42 19.28
N LEU A 720 27.95 -34.33 20.06
CA LEU A 720 28.27 -35.75 20.05
C LEU A 720 28.10 -36.37 18.65
N CYS A 721 26.98 -36.08 17.97
CA CYS A 721 26.75 -36.56 16.61
C CYS A 721 27.77 -35.98 15.62
N LYS A 722 28.15 -34.71 15.76
CA LYS A 722 29.18 -34.08 14.93
C LYS A 722 30.56 -34.70 15.15
N GLU A 723 30.96 -34.88 16.40
CA GLU A 723 32.24 -35.50 16.75
C GLU A 723 32.30 -36.95 16.25
N ALA A 724 31.23 -37.73 16.39
CA ALA A 724 31.15 -39.07 15.82
C ALA A 724 31.35 -39.08 14.30
N ALA A 725 30.80 -38.09 13.58
CA ALA A 725 31.01 -37.94 12.15
C ALA A 725 32.46 -37.52 11.80
N LEU A 726 33.08 -36.64 12.60
CA LEU A 726 34.47 -36.23 12.42
C LEU A 726 35.44 -37.38 12.68
N VAL A 727 35.22 -38.18 13.73
CA VAL A 727 35.98 -39.39 14.03
C VAL A 727 35.88 -40.39 12.88
N ALA A 728 34.68 -40.58 12.32
CA ALA A 728 34.47 -41.44 11.14
C ALA A 728 35.32 -40.98 9.94
N LEU A 729 35.34 -39.68 9.67
CA LEU A 729 36.11 -39.08 8.58
C LEU A 729 37.63 -39.17 8.80
N GLN A 730 38.09 -39.03 10.04
CA GLN A 730 39.51 -39.17 10.40
C GLN A 730 40.00 -40.60 10.21
N GLU A 731 39.20 -41.60 10.59
CA GLU A 731 39.58 -43.02 10.49
C GLU A 731 39.61 -43.55 9.05
N SER A 732 38.83 -42.93 8.15
CA SER A 732 38.71 -43.36 6.76
C SER A 732 39.39 -42.41 5.76
N GLU A 733 40.26 -41.51 6.21
CA GLU A 733 40.95 -40.51 5.36
C GLU A 733 40.00 -39.76 4.40
N LEU A 734 38.86 -39.27 4.92
CA LEU A 734 37.79 -38.57 4.19
C LEU A 734 36.95 -39.43 3.21
N GLN A 735 37.18 -40.74 3.11
CA GLN A 735 36.38 -41.67 2.29
C GLN A 735 35.24 -42.35 3.06
N ALA A 736 34.92 -41.88 4.28
CA ALA A 736 33.90 -42.51 5.12
C ALA A 736 32.49 -42.39 4.49
N THR A 737 31.84 -43.53 4.27
CA THR A 737 30.47 -43.60 3.72
C THR A 737 29.38 -43.62 4.80
N CYS A 738 29.70 -44.08 6.00
CA CYS A 738 28.74 -44.22 7.10
C CYS A 738 29.39 -44.09 8.49
N VAL A 739 28.59 -43.71 9.49
CA VAL A 739 28.99 -43.63 10.90
C VAL A 739 28.62 -44.94 11.62
N LYS A 740 29.60 -45.54 12.30
CA LYS A 740 29.45 -46.78 13.08
C LYS A 740 29.32 -46.48 14.58
N GLN A 741 28.85 -47.48 15.35
CA GLN A 741 28.71 -47.38 16.81
C GLN A 741 30.03 -47.09 17.52
N GLU A 742 31.15 -47.62 17.02
CA GLU A 742 32.49 -47.38 17.58
C GLU A 742 32.87 -45.89 17.58
N HIS A 743 32.45 -45.16 16.54
CA HIS A 743 32.74 -43.73 16.44
C HIS A 743 31.96 -42.94 17.51
N PHE A 744 30.73 -43.34 17.84
CA PHE A 744 29.96 -42.75 18.94
C PHE A 744 30.59 -43.03 20.30
N GLN A 745 31.14 -44.24 20.51
CA GLN A 745 31.85 -44.56 21.75
C GLN A 745 33.13 -43.72 21.92
N LYS A 746 33.89 -43.51 20.84
CA LYS A 746 35.05 -42.61 20.83
C LYS A 746 34.63 -41.16 21.08
N ALA A 747 33.51 -40.72 20.51
CA ALA A 747 32.98 -39.37 20.72
C ALA A 747 32.44 -39.15 22.16
N LEU A 748 31.88 -40.17 22.80
CA LEU A 748 31.47 -40.09 24.22
C LEU A 748 32.66 -39.86 25.16
N ALA A 749 33.85 -40.38 24.81
CA ALA A 749 35.06 -40.13 25.56
C ALA A 749 35.59 -38.68 25.40
N SER A 750 35.31 -38.02 24.26
CA SER A 750 35.78 -36.67 23.98
C SER A 750 34.80 -35.57 24.44
N VAL A 751 33.49 -35.82 24.41
CA VAL A 751 32.45 -34.83 24.76
C VAL A 751 31.89 -35.11 26.15
N PRO A 752 32.29 -34.37 27.20
CA PRO A 752 31.72 -34.53 28.54
C PRO A 752 30.30 -33.91 28.66
N PRO A 753 29.47 -34.35 29.61
CA PRO A 753 28.16 -33.75 29.85
C PRO A 753 28.28 -32.32 30.41
N SER A 754 27.52 -31.38 29.86
CA SER A 754 27.56 -29.98 30.31
C SER A 754 26.76 -29.73 31.60
N LEU A 755 25.79 -30.59 31.94
CA LEU A 755 24.90 -30.37 33.08
C LEU A 755 25.41 -31.06 34.34
N LYS A 756 25.46 -30.32 35.45
CA LYS A 756 25.77 -30.86 36.78
C LYS A 756 24.50 -30.97 37.62
N ALA A 757 24.40 -32.01 38.45
CA ALA A 757 23.27 -32.21 39.36
C ALA A 757 23.05 -31.03 40.34
N ARG A 758 24.13 -30.33 40.73
CA ARG A 758 24.07 -29.16 41.63
C ARG A 758 23.30 -27.98 41.00
N ASP A 759 23.54 -27.73 39.71
CA ASP A 759 22.92 -26.62 38.99
C ASP A 759 21.43 -26.90 38.76
N LEU A 760 21.05 -28.16 38.57
CA LEU A 760 19.63 -28.52 38.46
C LEU A 760 18.85 -28.29 39.77
N LEU A 761 19.52 -28.43 40.92
CA LEU A 761 18.89 -28.15 42.21
C LEU A 761 18.63 -26.65 42.41
N SER A 762 19.46 -25.75 41.87
CA SER A 762 19.20 -24.31 41.96
C SER A 762 17.98 -23.90 41.14
N TYR A 763 17.84 -24.42 39.92
CA TYR A 763 16.64 -24.18 39.10
C TYR A 763 15.37 -24.76 39.73
N LYS A 764 15.44 -25.96 40.32
CA LYS A 764 14.29 -26.57 41.02
C LYS A 764 13.88 -25.78 42.26
N LYS A 765 14.84 -25.19 42.99
CA LYS A 765 14.53 -24.30 44.12
C LYS A 765 13.76 -23.08 43.66
N LEU A 766 14.18 -22.45 42.55
CA LEU A 766 13.50 -21.30 41.97
C LEU A 766 12.06 -21.63 41.51
N GLN A 767 11.84 -22.84 40.99
CA GLN A 767 10.51 -23.32 40.63
C GLN A 767 9.56 -23.45 41.84
N GLY A 768 10.09 -23.67 43.05
CA GLY A 768 9.29 -23.83 44.26
C GLY A 768 8.85 -22.52 44.94
N TYR A 769 9.34 -21.38 44.48
CA TYR A 769 8.97 -20.04 45.00
C TYR A 769 7.88 -19.34 44.18
N THR A 770 7.49 -19.89 43.02
CA THR A 770 6.38 -19.45 42.18
C THR A 770 5.20 -20.40 42.32
#